data_AF-A0A7I8VSI4-F1
#
_entry.id   AF-A0A7I8VSI4-F1
#
_cell.length_a   1.000
_cell.length_b   1.000
_cell.length_c   1.000
_cell.angle_alpha   90.00
_cell.angle_beta   90.00
_cell.angle_gamma   90.00
#
_symmetry.space_group_name_H-M   'P 1'
#
loop_
_entity.id
_entity.type
_entity.pdbx_description
1 polymer ?
#
loop_
_entity_poly.entity_id
_entity_poly.type
_entity_poly.pdbx_seq_one_letter_code
_entity_poly.pdbx_strand_id
1 'polypeptide(L)'
;MSAAKDTVSLISESQGAGGRRPSRWPSVSRTLDLIPNDQRRASLARKESLNIPGKVESGTDQAGRDSPNQRGSIGSRRESNRSNESRVSAIDFSKLENNGTKKEDEDKGKTVTNTDSFIRTAIPYLPPSVAVLCLILNIVVPGTGTILSGLCLLCCGKSRLASKDDAVMTVLCVNICIGISQLFTVTFLLVGWFWSLTWGIYMVILAAEYRKEQKMKREKQLQAMALTAFGSPIRPCHINCHIPIDEESVWPWARSGHQMVSDNNYSLYLYGGYNPFFMACTNPKYPLFPELWRYNTITREWAFLETEGDAPQHCASHSMFYYDCKLWVIGGTGFPFGYGLNSEIYCCDLKTLTWKMVNSSGKRPMPSYGSAVALEKNKLWLVLGTSGYIYHNNICCLNLKTFEWEEYTTELNAPQTRNILLCKFMYRHEIVIHNSQFILIGGGTKEEVFSLKCLDVFDLEKRSWSKVMTILDSKHTKQSYPLERMCHSVSKWKSKCYILGGKNNTGILNDIWELDLDTFSWKLLAWSLNVQVNFHAASMLNNGRLFWYGGNLSLQEFSSASFKFEKQNRTARLCSLSVQLPTLEELSIYALFRYFPQLRLLDRQELRSLGVPVYFVNIIKGQQGSPPPKIFNKLQTFKLTTEDYEVNDSLVDKANDIFTKAFGSF
;
A
#
# COMPACT_ATOMS: atom_id res chain seq x y z
N MET A 1 -16.55 16.72 49.63
CA MET A 1 -16.42 17.74 50.70
C MET A 1 -16.23 19.11 50.05
N SER A 2 -16.50 20.20 50.80
CA SER A 2 -16.50 21.57 50.27
C SER A 2 -15.11 22.19 50.21
N ALA A 3 -14.81 22.92 49.13
CA ALA A 3 -14.06 24.19 49.13
C ALA A 3 -13.87 24.73 47.69
N ALA A 4 -14.86 25.47 47.16
CA ALA A 4 -14.68 26.35 45.98
C ALA A 4 -15.81 27.39 45.92
N LYS A 5 -15.50 28.64 46.26
CA LYS A 5 -16.35 29.81 46.06
C LYS A 5 -15.47 31.05 45.89
N ASP A 6 -16.00 32.00 45.12
CA ASP A 6 -15.53 33.37 44.92
C ASP A 6 -14.14 33.48 44.21
N THR A 7 -13.87 34.45 43.34
CA THR A 7 -14.58 35.71 43.01
C THR A 7 -14.67 35.91 41.48
N VAL A 8 -15.65 36.68 41.01
CA VAL A 8 -15.89 36.98 39.58
C VAL A 8 -15.57 38.46 39.26
N SER A 9 -15.16 38.71 38.00
CA SER A 9 -15.11 40.00 37.29
C SER A 9 -14.15 41.10 37.75
N LEU A 10 -13.39 41.61 36.78
CA LEU A 10 -13.35 43.04 36.43
C LEU A 10 -13.01 43.17 34.93
N ILE A 11 -13.78 43.95 34.18
CA ILE A 11 -13.53 44.27 32.75
C ILE A 11 -13.88 45.74 32.51
N SER A 12 -12.88 46.52 32.11
CA SER A 12 -13.01 47.72 31.25
C SER A 12 -11.60 48.11 30.77
N GLU A 13 -11.32 47.98 29.48
CA GLU A 13 -11.36 49.05 28.46
C GLU A 13 -10.16 50.00 28.45
N SER A 14 -9.36 49.91 27.39
CA SER A 14 -8.85 51.09 26.67
C SER A 14 -8.55 50.71 25.21
N GLN A 15 -8.95 51.58 24.28
CA GLN A 15 -8.57 51.49 22.86
C GLN A 15 -7.34 52.37 22.60
N GLY A 16 -6.47 52.02 21.65
CA GLY A 16 -5.33 52.89 21.30
C GLY A 16 -4.38 52.35 20.24
N ALA A 17 -4.63 52.75 18.99
CA ALA A 17 -3.79 52.69 17.77
C ALA A 17 -2.30 52.23 17.85
N GLY A 18 -1.83 51.53 16.80
CA GLY A 18 -0.39 51.34 16.58
C GLY A 18 0.02 50.25 15.59
N GLY A 19 -0.30 50.40 14.30
CA GLY A 19 0.07 49.40 13.30
C GLY A 19 1.59 49.30 13.05
N ARG A 20 2.16 48.09 13.10
CA ARG A 20 3.51 47.78 12.59
C ARG A 20 3.48 46.49 11.76
N ARG A 21 4.06 46.55 10.56
CA ARG A 21 4.29 45.36 9.72
C ARG A 21 5.44 44.53 10.32
N PRO A 22 5.36 43.19 10.36
CA PRO A 22 6.56 42.35 10.51
C PRO A 22 7.54 42.64 9.36
N SER A 23 8.82 42.75 9.68
CA SER A 23 9.87 43.08 8.70
C SER A 23 10.23 41.89 7.79
N ARG A 24 10.79 42.20 6.61
CA ARG A 24 11.50 41.20 5.79
C ARG A 24 12.58 40.52 6.62
N TRP A 25 12.69 39.20 6.48
CA TRP A 25 13.84 38.45 6.97
C TRP A 25 15.04 38.64 6.01
N PRO A 26 16.27 38.82 6.52
CA PRO A 26 17.45 38.95 5.67
C PRO A 26 17.92 37.59 5.14
N SER A 27 18.39 37.57 3.90
CA SER A 27 19.08 36.42 3.31
C SER A 27 20.48 36.26 3.94
N VAL A 28 20.76 35.11 4.57
CA VAL A 28 22.08 34.82 5.16
C VAL A 28 22.86 33.86 4.26
N SER A 29 23.80 34.39 3.50
CA SER A 29 24.77 33.63 2.72
C SER A 29 25.99 33.26 3.57
N ARG A 30 26.43 31.99 3.49
CA ARG A 30 27.76 31.45 3.83
C ARG A 30 28.66 32.26 4.78
N THR A 31 28.99 31.64 5.91
CA THR A 31 30.40 31.57 6.34
C THR A 31 30.65 30.18 6.91
N LEU A 32 31.79 29.58 6.60
CA LEU A 32 32.11 28.19 6.95
C LEU A 32 33.58 28.15 7.35
N ASP A 33 33.84 28.40 8.64
CA ASP A 33 35.20 28.51 9.18
C ASP A 33 35.50 27.46 10.25
N LEU A 34 36.80 27.20 10.40
CA LEU A 34 37.37 26.00 10.99
C LEU A 34 37.31 26.01 12.53
N ILE A 35 37.06 24.84 13.14
CA ILE A 35 37.35 24.57 14.55
C ILE A 35 38.18 23.28 14.65
N PRO A 36 39.36 23.26 15.32
CA PRO A 36 40.19 22.07 15.45
C PRO A 36 39.59 20.97 16.35
N ASN A 37 40.13 19.75 16.22
CA ASN A 37 39.92 18.69 17.20
C ASN A 37 40.56 19.05 18.55
N ASP A 38 39.83 18.94 19.66
CA ASP A 38 40.36 18.27 20.86
C ASP A 38 39.26 17.82 21.85
N GLN A 39 39.69 17.21 22.96
CA GLN A 39 38.95 16.84 24.17
C GLN A 39 38.04 15.59 24.10
N ARG A 40 38.69 14.42 24.06
CA ARG A 40 38.19 13.25 24.81
C ARG A 40 38.78 13.26 26.23
N ARG A 41 37.97 13.45 27.29
CA ARG A 41 38.07 12.85 28.66
C ARG A 41 37.35 13.68 29.76
N ALA A 42 36.05 13.45 29.93
CA ALA A 42 35.28 13.64 31.18
C ALA A 42 33.87 13.05 30.97
N SER A 43 33.16 12.47 31.95
CA SER A 43 33.52 12.14 33.34
C SER A 43 32.84 10.83 33.77
N LEU A 44 33.59 9.95 34.44
CA LEU A 44 33.06 8.80 35.19
C LEU A 44 32.89 9.23 36.66
N ALA A 45 31.69 9.65 37.09
CA ALA A 45 31.31 9.72 38.51
C ALA A 45 29.82 10.06 38.72
N ARG A 46 29.02 9.04 39.11
CA ARG A 46 28.11 9.03 40.28
C ARG A 46 27.08 7.89 40.19
N LYS A 47 27.22 6.92 41.08
CA LYS A 47 26.15 6.06 41.61
C LYS A 47 26.16 6.28 43.12
N GLU A 48 24.98 6.51 43.71
CA GLU A 48 24.59 6.40 45.14
C GLU A 48 23.34 7.30 45.37
N SER A 49 22.44 7.07 46.33
CA SER A 49 21.78 5.83 46.82
C SER A 49 20.82 6.20 47.97
N LEU A 50 19.60 5.64 48.01
CA LEU A 50 18.65 5.59 49.15
C LEU A 50 17.62 4.48 48.81
N ASN A 51 17.38 3.35 49.50
CA ASN A 51 17.18 2.96 50.93
C ASN A 51 15.88 3.49 51.56
N ILE A 52 15.03 2.80 52.37
CA ILE A 52 14.85 1.44 53.01
C ILE A 52 13.36 1.40 53.55
N PRO A 53 12.62 0.32 54.00
CA PRO A 53 12.76 -1.17 54.07
C PRO A 53 11.63 -1.91 53.23
N GLY A 54 11.14 -3.16 53.45
CA GLY A 54 11.70 -4.41 54.03
C GLY A 54 10.69 -5.41 54.66
N LYS A 55 10.97 -6.74 54.55
CA LYS A 55 10.36 -7.96 55.22
C LYS A 55 8.85 -8.23 55.02
N VAL A 56 8.32 -9.47 55.10
CA VAL A 56 8.49 -10.61 56.05
C VAL A 56 8.78 -11.97 55.37
N GLU A 57 9.26 -12.97 56.12
CA GLU A 57 9.68 -14.32 55.68
C GLU A 57 8.88 -15.46 56.33
N SER A 58 8.63 -16.53 55.57
CA SER A 58 8.58 -17.96 55.96
C SER A 58 8.63 -18.81 54.67
N GLY A 59 9.13 -20.04 54.58
CA GLY A 59 9.64 -21.00 55.58
C GLY A 59 8.62 -22.12 55.85
N THR A 60 8.92 -23.42 55.71
CA THR A 60 10.13 -24.17 55.29
C THR A 60 9.74 -25.56 54.71
N ASP A 61 10.72 -26.36 54.27
CA ASP A 61 10.87 -27.83 54.48
C ASP A 61 11.32 -28.69 53.28
N GLN A 62 11.84 -29.89 53.57
CA GLN A 62 12.64 -30.75 52.69
C GLN A 62 12.12 -32.20 52.64
N ALA A 63 12.17 -32.84 51.45
CA ALA A 63 12.50 -34.26 51.17
C ALA A 63 12.05 -34.61 49.73
N GLY A 64 12.71 -35.46 48.94
CA GLY A 64 14.01 -36.11 49.09
C GLY A 64 13.92 -37.64 49.15
N ARG A 65 14.13 -38.32 48.00
CA ARG A 65 14.75 -39.67 47.88
C ARG A 65 14.93 -40.16 46.43
N ASP A 66 16.07 -40.83 46.24
CA ASP A 66 16.36 -42.04 45.44
C ASP A 66 16.16 -42.13 43.91
N SER A 67 17.22 -42.65 43.27
CA SER A 67 17.27 -43.22 41.91
C SER A 67 17.75 -44.69 42.04
N PRO A 68 17.75 -45.54 40.97
CA PRO A 68 18.98 -45.62 40.15
C PRO A 68 18.87 -46.16 38.70
N ASN A 69 19.89 -45.82 37.89
CA ASN A 69 20.55 -46.63 36.83
C ASN A 69 19.75 -47.40 35.76
N GLN A 70 20.10 -47.16 34.48
CA GLN A 70 21.02 -48.07 33.78
C GLN A 70 21.82 -47.44 32.62
N ARG A 71 22.91 -48.11 32.25
CA ARG A 71 24.09 -47.64 31.49
C ARG A 71 23.92 -47.68 29.96
N GLY A 72 24.66 -46.83 29.24
CA GLY A 72 24.94 -46.93 27.80
C GLY A 72 26.20 -46.10 27.44
N SER A 73 27.10 -46.60 26.57
CA SER A 73 28.48 -46.10 26.48
C SER A 73 28.85 -45.42 25.15
N ILE A 74 29.53 -44.27 25.26
CA ILE A 74 30.59 -43.69 24.40
C ILE A 74 30.53 -43.94 22.88
N GLY A 75 30.49 -42.85 22.11
CA GLY A 75 30.89 -42.83 20.69
C GLY A 75 31.10 -41.40 20.17
N SER A 76 32.34 -41.02 19.84
CA SER A 76 32.67 -39.66 19.39
C SER A 76 33.02 -39.61 17.90
N ARG A 77 32.44 -38.65 17.16
CA ARG A 77 33.06 -38.12 15.94
C ARG A 77 32.55 -36.73 15.59
N ARG A 78 33.44 -35.94 14.96
CA ARG A 78 33.10 -34.67 14.30
C ARG A 78 32.43 -34.98 12.97
N GLU A 79 31.36 -34.25 12.64
CA GLU A 79 30.99 -33.97 11.25
C GLU A 79 30.85 -32.46 11.04
N SER A 80 30.98 -32.01 9.79
CA SER A 80 31.24 -30.62 9.45
C SER A 80 29.96 -29.85 9.10
N ASN A 81 29.79 -28.67 9.70
CA ASN A 81 28.81 -27.67 9.23
C ASN A 81 29.20 -27.17 7.84
N ARG A 82 28.69 -27.83 6.79
CA ARG A 82 28.48 -27.18 5.48
C ARG A 82 27.10 -26.53 5.48
N SER A 83 27.07 -25.25 5.11
CA SER A 83 25.83 -24.49 4.92
C SER A 83 25.02 -25.06 3.76
N ASN A 84 23.85 -25.62 4.06
CA ASN A 84 22.87 -25.96 3.02
C ASN A 84 22.24 -24.66 2.48
N GLU A 85 22.84 -24.13 1.41
CA GLU A 85 22.11 -23.26 0.49
C GLU A 85 20.98 -24.08 -0.15
N SER A 86 19.78 -23.95 0.39
CA SER A 86 18.59 -24.58 -0.20
C SER A 86 18.29 -23.91 -1.54
N ARG A 87 18.65 -24.59 -2.64
CA ARG A 87 18.17 -24.29 -4.00
C ARG A 87 16.65 -24.38 -4.01
N VAL A 88 15.97 -23.27 -3.72
CA VAL A 88 14.52 -23.14 -3.86
C VAL A 88 14.18 -23.32 -5.33
N SER A 89 13.49 -24.41 -5.65
CA SER A 89 13.02 -24.72 -7.01
C SER A 89 12.05 -23.66 -7.51
N ALA A 90 11.94 -23.54 -8.84
CA ALA A 90 11.08 -22.53 -9.46
C ALA A 90 9.63 -22.66 -8.99
N ILE A 91 9.00 -21.52 -8.66
CA ILE A 91 7.60 -21.48 -8.26
C ILE A 91 6.75 -21.86 -9.47
N ASP A 92 5.94 -22.91 -9.30
CA ASP A 92 4.92 -23.33 -10.26
C ASP A 92 3.75 -22.33 -10.26
N PHE A 93 3.85 -21.33 -11.13
CA PHE A 93 2.90 -20.22 -11.25
C PHE A 93 1.47 -20.66 -11.64
N SER A 94 1.26 -21.90 -12.11
CA SER A 94 -0.09 -22.42 -12.41
C SER A 94 -1.01 -22.43 -11.18
N LYS A 95 -0.45 -22.58 -9.97
CA LYS A 95 -1.20 -22.71 -8.72
C LYS A 95 -1.82 -21.40 -8.23
N LEU A 96 -1.54 -20.27 -8.89
CA LEU A 96 -2.21 -18.99 -8.67
C LEU A 96 -3.52 -18.84 -9.47
N GLU A 97 -3.83 -19.75 -10.41
CA GLU A 97 -4.98 -19.58 -11.32
C GLU A 97 -6.32 -20.01 -10.70
N ASN A 98 -6.34 -20.96 -9.75
CA ASN A 98 -7.57 -21.61 -9.25
C ASN A 98 -8.46 -20.77 -8.32
N ASN A 99 -8.08 -19.55 -7.95
CA ASN A 99 -8.86 -18.67 -7.07
C ASN A 99 -9.62 -17.54 -7.81
N GLY A 100 -9.56 -17.50 -9.16
CA GLY A 100 -10.07 -16.37 -9.95
C GLY A 100 -11.37 -16.62 -10.75
N THR A 101 -11.88 -17.85 -10.81
CA THR A 101 -12.90 -18.27 -11.82
C THR A 101 -14.12 -18.98 -11.20
N LYS A 102 -14.54 -18.56 -9.99
CA LYS A 102 -15.79 -18.99 -9.33
C LYS A 102 -16.58 -17.83 -8.70
N LYS A 103 -16.75 -16.74 -9.46
CA LYS A 103 -17.77 -15.71 -9.24
C LYS A 103 -18.29 -15.31 -10.63
N GLU A 104 -19.61 -15.15 -10.75
CA GLU A 104 -20.43 -14.96 -11.98
C GLU A 104 -21.07 -16.24 -12.57
N ASP A 105 -21.95 -16.89 -11.80
CA ASP A 105 -23.07 -17.69 -12.33
C ASP A 105 -24.26 -17.80 -11.33
N GLU A 106 -24.38 -16.85 -10.38
CA GLU A 106 -25.50 -16.74 -9.43
C GLU A 106 -26.04 -15.29 -9.37
N ASP A 107 -26.83 -14.91 -10.38
CA ASP A 107 -28.22 -14.44 -10.21
C ASP A 107 -28.81 -13.94 -11.53
N LYS A 108 -29.71 -14.75 -12.12
CA LYS A 108 -31.00 -14.28 -12.65
C LYS A 108 -32.06 -15.35 -12.43
N GLY A 109 -32.88 -15.17 -11.39
CA GLY A 109 -33.91 -16.13 -11.00
C GLY A 109 -34.85 -16.62 -12.11
N LYS A 110 -34.64 -17.85 -12.58
CA LYS A 110 -35.64 -18.77 -13.17
C LYS A 110 -35.19 -20.20 -12.88
N THR A 111 -36.13 -21.10 -12.57
CA THR A 111 -35.87 -22.52 -12.34
C THR A 111 -35.54 -23.24 -13.65
N VAL A 112 -34.25 -23.24 -14.00
CA VAL A 112 -33.71 -23.91 -15.19
C VAL A 112 -33.19 -25.30 -14.79
N THR A 113 -33.54 -26.32 -15.58
CA THR A 113 -33.08 -27.71 -15.34
C THR A 113 -31.60 -27.87 -15.72
N ASN A 114 -30.89 -28.80 -15.06
CA ASN A 114 -29.48 -29.12 -15.33
C ASN A 114 -29.16 -29.33 -16.83
N THR A 115 -30.15 -29.78 -17.61
CA THR A 115 -30.04 -30.03 -19.05
C THR A 115 -29.74 -28.78 -19.88
N ASP A 116 -30.37 -27.63 -19.61
CA ASP A 116 -30.11 -26.40 -20.40
C ASP A 116 -28.72 -25.82 -20.10
N SER A 117 -28.27 -25.92 -18.84
CA SER A 117 -26.89 -25.58 -18.46
C SER A 117 -25.87 -26.46 -19.20
N PHE A 118 -26.09 -27.78 -19.26
CA PHE A 118 -25.26 -28.70 -20.04
C PHE A 118 -25.24 -28.34 -21.54
N ILE A 119 -26.42 -28.06 -22.12
CA ILE A 119 -26.58 -27.67 -23.52
C ILE A 119 -25.82 -26.36 -23.84
N ARG A 120 -25.91 -25.33 -22.99
CA ARG A 120 -25.15 -24.07 -23.16
C ARG A 120 -23.65 -24.26 -22.98
N THR A 121 -23.24 -25.18 -22.10
CA THR A 121 -21.83 -25.52 -21.89
C THR A 121 -21.23 -26.27 -23.09
N ALA A 122 -22.06 -26.85 -23.96
CA ALA A 122 -21.63 -27.39 -25.26
C ALA A 122 -21.37 -26.32 -26.33
N ILE A 123 -21.45 -25.01 -26.04
CA ILE A 123 -21.05 -23.97 -27.01
C ILE A 123 -19.53 -23.73 -26.87
N PRO A 124 -18.70 -24.08 -27.87
CA PRO A 124 -17.25 -24.05 -27.73
C PRO A 124 -16.66 -22.64 -27.81
N TYR A 125 -15.45 -22.48 -27.28
CA TYR A 125 -14.64 -21.31 -27.58
C TYR A 125 -14.10 -21.41 -29.01
N LEU A 126 -14.28 -20.35 -29.80
CA LEU A 126 -13.88 -20.27 -31.21
C LEU A 126 -12.94 -19.08 -31.45
N PRO A 127 -12.13 -19.10 -32.52
CA PRO A 127 -11.48 -17.89 -33.02
C PRO A 127 -12.54 -16.81 -33.37
N PRO A 128 -12.31 -15.51 -33.10
CA PRO A 128 -13.34 -14.48 -33.31
C PRO A 128 -13.89 -14.40 -34.74
N SER A 129 -13.05 -14.61 -35.75
CA SER A 129 -13.47 -14.68 -37.16
C SER A 129 -14.40 -15.86 -37.44
N VAL A 130 -14.13 -17.01 -36.83
CA VAL A 130 -14.95 -18.23 -36.95
C VAL A 130 -16.27 -18.05 -36.20
N ALA A 131 -16.27 -17.45 -35.01
CA ALA A 131 -17.50 -17.13 -34.28
C ALA A 131 -18.42 -16.17 -35.06
N VAL A 132 -17.84 -15.13 -35.69
CA VAL A 132 -18.58 -14.22 -36.57
C VAL A 132 -19.10 -14.92 -37.82
N LEU A 133 -18.31 -15.84 -38.41
CA LEU A 133 -18.77 -16.67 -39.53
C LEU A 133 -19.95 -17.58 -39.12
N CYS A 134 -19.88 -18.23 -37.95
CA CYS A 134 -21.00 -19.02 -37.41
C CYS A 134 -22.25 -18.16 -37.17
N LEU A 135 -22.11 -16.93 -36.67
CA LEU A 135 -23.24 -15.99 -36.56
C LEU A 135 -23.82 -15.62 -37.93
N ILE A 136 -22.98 -15.29 -38.92
CA ILE A 136 -23.42 -14.99 -40.30
C ILE A 136 -24.15 -16.19 -40.90
N LEU A 137 -23.62 -17.41 -40.73
CA LEU A 137 -24.28 -18.63 -41.21
C LEU A 137 -25.64 -18.87 -40.55
N ASN A 138 -25.76 -18.66 -39.22
CA ASN A 138 -27.05 -18.70 -38.52
C ASN A 138 -28.01 -17.54 -38.91
N ILE A 139 -27.52 -16.46 -39.54
CA ILE A 139 -28.32 -15.37 -40.14
C ILE A 139 -28.78 -15.72 -41.57
N VAL A 140 -28.14 -16.69 -42.26
CA VAL A 140 -28.53 -17.07 -43.64
C VAL A 140 -29.32 -18.39 -43.66
N VAL A 141 -28.87 -19.41 -42.92
CA VAL A 141 -29.56 -20.70 -42.76
C VAL A 141 -29.46 -21.15 -41.29
N PRO A 142 -30.54 -21.06 -40.51
CA PRO A 142 -30.54 -21.43 -39.10
C PRO A 142 -29.98 -22.84 -38.85
N GLY A 143 -29.09 -22.92 -37.86
CA GLY A 143 -28.44 -24.16 -37.44
C GLY A 143 -27.14 -24.49 -38.17
N THR A 144 -26.84 -23.88 -39.33
CA THR A 144 -25.62 -24.21 -40.09
C THR A 144 -24.33 -23.72 -39.42
N GLY A 145 -24.36 -22.51 -38.85
CA GLY A 145 -23.28 -22.00 -38.01
C GLY A 145 -23.14 -22.76 -36.69
N THR A 146 -24.25 -23.27 -36.15
CA THR A 146 -24.28 -24.17 -34.99
C THR A 146 -23.68 -25.54 -35.27
N ILE A 147 -23.89 -26.11 -36.47
CA ILE A 147 -23.17 -27.33 -36.90
C ILE A 147 -21.68 -27.02 -37.08
N LEU A 148 -21.34 -25.89 -37.70
CA LEU A 148 -19.95 -25.49 -37.92
C LEU A 148 -19.19 -25.25 -36.61
N SER A 149 -19.80 -24.67 -35.57
CA SER A 149 -19.16 -24.49 -34.26
C SER A 149 -18.77 -25.83 -33.64
N GLY A 150 -19.60 -26.87 -33.80
CA GLY A 150 -19.28 -28.24 -33.43
C GLY A 150 -18.08 -28.80 -34.22
N LEU A 151 -18.09 -28.66 -35.55
CA LEU A 151 -17.02 -29.15 -36.43
C LEU A 151 -15.68 -28.46 -36.18
N CYS A 152 -15.67 -27.16 -35.87
CA CYS A 152 -14.45 -26.40 -35.63
C CYS A 152 -13.62 -26.90 -34.44
N LEU A 153 -14.19 -27.66 -33.50
CA LEU A 153 -13.44 -28.32 -32.42
C LEU A 153 -12.39 -29.31 -32.91
N LEU A 154 -12.54 -29.84 -34.13
CA LEU A 154 -11.59 -30.78 -34.72
C LEU A 154 -10.30 -30.10 -35.21
N CYS A 155 -10.24 -28.76 -35.23
CA CYS A 155 -9.10 -28.01 -35.79
C CYS A 155 -8.71 -26.72 -35.06
N CYS A 156 -9.65 -25.92 -34.54
CA CYS A 156 -9.38 -24.58 -34.00
C CYS A 156 -10.26 -24.14 -32.81
N GLY A 157 -11.35 -24.84 -32.53
CA GLY A 157 -12.22 -24.60 -31.38
C GLY A 157 -11.73 -25.34 -30.12
N LYS A 158 -12.18 -24.89 -28.94
CA LYS A 158 -11.87 -25.54 -27.65
C LYS A 158 -13.13 -25.81 -26.84
N SER A 159 -13.26 -27.03 -26.33
CA SER A 159 -14.40 -27.45 -25.52
C SER A 159 -14.40 -26.78 -24.13
N ARG A 160 -15.61 -26.50 -23.61
CA ARG A 160 -15.85 -26.03 -22.23
C ARG A 160 -16.18 -27.17 -21.26
N LEU A 161 -16.42 -28.40 -21.74
CA LEU A 161 -16.70 -29.55 -20.87
C LEU A 161 -15.42 -29.97 -20.14
N ALA A 162 -15.48 -30.03 -18.80
CA ALA A 162 -14.36 -30.45 -17.97
C ALA A 162 -14.11 -31.96 -18.09
N SER A 163 -12.87 -32.32 -18.45
CA SER A 163 -12.25 -33.65 -18.31
C SER A 163 -13.19 -34.86 -18.46
N LYS A 164 -13.74 -35.03 -19.66
CA LYS A 164 -14.14 -36.33 -20.20
C LYS A 164 -13.33 -36.58 -21.46
N ASP A 165 -12.87 -37.80 -21.67
CA ASP A 165 -12.08 -38.15 -22.86
C ASP A 165 -12.90 -37.93 -24.15
N ASP A 166 -14.22 -38.19 -24.09
CA ASP A 166 -15.17 -37.95 -25.18
C ASP A 166 -15.65 -36.48 -25.29
N ALA A 167 -15.03 -35.51 -24.60
CA ALA A 167 -15.55 -34.13 -24.53
C ALA A 167 -15.61 -33.42 -25.89
N VAL A 168 -14.79 -33.81 -26.86
CA VAL A 168 -14.85 -33.29 -28.25
C VAL A 168 -16.05 -33.90 -28.99
N MET A 169 -16.18 -35.22 -28.97
CA MET A 169 -17.25 -35.95 -29.64
C MET A 169 -18.64 -35.59 -29.06
N THR A 170 -18.74 -35.49 -27.74
CA THR A 170 -19.95 -35.08 -27.03
C THR A 170 -20.44 -33.72 -27.52
N VAL A 171 -19.53 -32.74 -27.61
CA VAL A 171 -19.89 -31.39 -28.05
C VAL A 171 -20.24 -31.32 -29.53
N LEU A 172 -19.49 -32.04 -30.38
CA LEU A 172 -19.78 -32.16 -31.81
C LEU A 172 -21.21 -32.70 -32.02
N CYS A 173 -21.56 -33.82 -31.39
CA CYS A 173 -22.90 -34.42 -31.49
C CYS A 173 -24.00 -33.49 -30.97
N VAL A 174 -23.80 -32.81 -29.83
CA VAL A 174 -24.77 -31.85 -29.28
C VAL A 174 -24.97 -30.66 -30.23
N ASN A 175 -23.90 -30.11 -30.81
CA ASN A 175 -23.98 -29.02 -31.79
C ASN A 175 -24.70 -29.46 -33.07
N ILE A 176 -24.44 -30.67 -33.58
CA ILE A 176 -25.15 -31.23 -34.74
C ILE A 176 -26.65 -31.37 -34.45
N CYS A 177 -27.02 -32.03 -33.35
CA CYS A 177 -28.43 -32.21 -32.98
C CYS A 177 -29.19 -30.89 -32.78
N ILE A 178 -28.54 -29.88 -32.18
CA ILE A 178 -29.14 -28.57 -31.96
C ILE A 178 -29.24 -27.78 -33.28
N GLY A 179 -28.25 -27.85 -34.17
CA GLY A 179 -28.34 -27.20 -35.48
C GLY A 179 -29.45 -27.79 -36.35
N ILE A 180 -29.60 -29.12 -36.36
CA ILE A 180 -30.73 -29.80 -37.02
C ILE A 180 -32.06 -29.38 -36.39
N SER A 181 -32.13 -29.29 -35.06
CA SER A 181 -33.34 -28.84 -34.34
C SER A 181 -33.70 -27.38 -34.63
N GLN A 182 -32.70 -26.49 -34.73
CA GLN A 182 -32.86 -25.09 -35.14
C GLN A 182 -33.41 -24.99 -36.57
N LEU A 183 -32.91 -25.80 -37.50
CA LEU A 183 -33.41 -25.84 -38.87
C LEU A 183 -34.85 -26.38 -38.95
N PHE A 184 -35.15 -27.48 -38.27
CA PHE A 184 -36.49 -28.08 -38.24
C PHE A 184 -37.53 -27.09 -37.68
N THR A 185 -37.20 -26.41 -36.58
CA THR A 185 -38.08 -25.43 -35.92
C THR A 185 -38.20 -24.08 -36.64
N VAL A 186 -37.59 -23.89 -37.82
CA VAL A 186 -37.93 -22.78 -38.73
C VAL A 186 -39.37 -22.92 -39.25
N THR A 187 -39.79 -24.16 -39.54
CA THR A 187 -41.12 -24.47 -40.11
C THR A 187 -42.28 -24.11 -39.17
N PHE A 188 -42.01 -24.01 -37.86
CA PHE A 188 -42.97 -23.63 -36.84
C PHE A 188 -42.68 -22.20 -36.33
N LEU A 189 -43.40 -21.22 -36.88
CA LEU A 189 -43.45 -19.83 -36.39
C LEU A 189 -42.08 -19.12 -36.27
N LEU A 190 -41.10 -19.48 -37.12
CA LEU A 190 -39.73 -18.93 -37.11
C LEU A 190 -38.96 -19.10 -35.78
N VAL A 191 -39.40 -19.97 -34.87
CA VAL A 191 -38.77 -20.15 -33.54
C VAL A 191 -37.29 -20.56 -33.68
N GLY A 192 -37.00 -21.42 -34.66
CA GLY A 192 -35.65 -21.85 -35.00
C GLY A 192 -34.68 -20.72 -35.37
N TRP A 193 -35.17 -19.65 -36.01
CA TRP A 193 -34.36 -18.47 -36.35
C TRP A 193 -33.89 -17.74 -35.08
N PHE A 194 -34.81 -17.34 -34.21
CA PHE A 194 -34.46 -16.63 -32.97
C PHE A 194 -33.52 -17.46 -32.07
N TRP A 195 -33.73 -18.78 -32.00
CA TRP A 195 -32.86 -19.68 -31.25
C TRP A 195 -31.45 -19.74 -31.85
N SER A 196 -31.33 -19.82 -33.17
CA SER A 196 -30.04 -19.89 -33.88
C SER A 196 -29.25 -18.57 -33.85
N LEU A 197 -29.94 -17.44 -33.96
CA LEU A 197 -29.36 -16.10 -33.77
C LEU A 197 -28.81 -15.94 -32.35
N THR A 198 -29.57 -16.36 -31.33
CA THR A 198 -29.13 -16.33 -29.93
C THR A 198 -27.87 -17.18 -29.72
N TRP A 199 -27.80 -18.35 -30.36
CA TRP A 199 -26.61 -19.20 -30.34
C TRP A 199 -25.40 -18.52 -30.99
N GLY A 200 -25.55 -17.92 -32.17
CA GLY A 200 -24.46 -17.22 -32.86
C GLY A 200 -23.93 -16.01 -32.08
N ILE A 201 -24.82 -15.22 -31.46
CA ILE A 201 -24.43 -14.08 -30.60
C ILE A 201 -23.62 -14.57 -29.39
N TYR A 202 -24.06 -15.66 -28.74
CA TYR A 202 -23.35 -16.21 -27.57
C TYR A 202 -21.97 -16.78 -27.94
N MET A 203 -21.79 -17.37 -29.13
CA MET A 203 -20.47 -17.76 -29.64
C MET A 203 -19.52 -16.56 -29.78
N VAL A 204 -20.01 -15.42 -30.29
CA VAL A 204 -19.19 -14.20 -30.45
C VAL A 204 -18.80 -13.61 -29.09
N ILE A 205 -19.71 -13.64 -28.11
CA ILE A 205 -19.44 -13.25 -26.71
C ILE A 205 -18.34 -14.14 -26.11
N LEU A 206 -18.51 -15.47 -26.15
CA LEU A 206 -17.53 -16.44 -25.65
C LEU A 206 -16.18 -16.33 -26.35
N ALA A 207 -16.14 -16.08 -27.65
CA ALA A 207 -14.89 -15.87 -28.40
C ALA A 207 -14.16 -14.58 -27.97
N ALA A 208 -14.91 -13.51 -27.65
CA ALA A 208 -14.33 -12.27 -27.14
C ALA A 208 -13.80 -12.44 -25.70
N GLU A 209 -14.53 -13.17 -24.84
CA GLU A 209 -14.11 -13.52 -23.47
C GLU A 209 -12.86 -14.41 -23.47
N TYR A 210 -12.87 -15.50 -24.23
CA TYR A 210 -11.71 -16.39 -24.38
C TYR A 210 -10.49 -15.64 -24.92
N ARG A 211 -10.66 -14.73 -25.90
CA ARG A 211 -9.55 -13.89 -26.38
C ARG A 211 -8.98 -12.98 -25.28
N LYS A 212 -9.81 -12.40 -24.41
CA LYS A 212 -9.36 -11.60 -23.26
C LYS A 212 -8.59 -12.49 -22.26
N GLU A 213 -9.13 -13.66 -21.92
CA GLU A 213 -8.50 -14.63 -21.02
C GLU A 213 -7.12 -15.06 -21.54
N GLN A 214 -7.03 -15.50 -22.80
CA GLN A 214 -5.78 -15.93 -23.40
C GLN A 214 -4.75 -14.78 -23.52
N LYS A 215 -5.18 -13.53 -23.79
CA LYS A 215 -4.29 -12.37 -23.72
C LYS A 215 -3.73 -12.20 -22.30
N MET A 216 -4.59 -12.20 -21.27
CA MET A 216 -4.15 -12.08 -19.87
C MET A 216 -3.25 -13.23 -19.43
N LYS A 217 -3.51 -14.47 -19.87
CA LYS A 217 -2.67 -15.64 -19.55
C LYS A 217 -1.28 -15.51 -20.17
N ARG A 218 -1.20 -15.14 -21.46
CA ARG A 218 0.07 -14.88 -22.16
C ARG A 218 0.83 -13.71 -21.54
N GLU A 219 0.14 -12.64 -21.16
CA GLU A 219 0.77 -11.47 -20.53
C GLU A 219 1.37 -11.82 -19.16
N LYS A 220 0.61 -12.52 -18.29
CA LYS A 220 1.13 -13.04 -17.00
C LYS A 220 2.30 -13.99 -17.19
N GLN A 221 2.28 -14.84 -18.21
CA GLN A 221 3.38 -15.74 -18.54
C GLN A 221 4.65 -14.97 -18.94
N LEU A 222 4.52 -13.93 -19.77
CA LEU A 222 5.63 -13.04 -20.14
C LEU A 222 6.15 -12.26 -18.93
N GLN A 223 5.28 -11.74 -18.06
CA GLN A 223 5.67 -11.07 -16.81
C GLN A 223 6.46 -12.02 -15.90
N ALA A 224 6.01 -13.27 -15.73
CA ALA A 224 6.71 -14.28 -14.93
C ALA A 224 8.07 -14.70 -15.54
N MET A 225 8.16 -14.79 -16.87
CA MET A 225 9.43 -15.04 -17.58
C MET A 225 10.42 -13.88 -17.38
N ALA A 226 9.98 -12.64 -17.56
CA ALA A 226 10.79 -11.44 -17.33
C ALA A 226 11.27 -11.33 -15.87
N LEU A 227 10.39 -11.57 -14.90
CA LEU A 227 10.73 -11.64 -13.47
C LEU A 227 11.71 -12.77 -13.13
N THR A 228 11.72 -13.85 -13.91
CA THR A 228 12.68 -14.94 -13.74
C THR A 228 14.05 -14.53 -14.31
N ALA A 229 14.07 -13.83 -15.45
CA ALA A 229 15.30 -13.34 -16.09
C ALA A 229 16.00 -12.21 -15.30
N PHE A 230 15.25 -11.26 -14.74
CA PHE A 230 15.80 -10.09 -14.02
C PHE A 230 16.15 -10.36 -12.54
N GLY A 231 15.82 -11.55 -12.03
CA GLY A 231 16.18 -11.98 -10.66
C GLY A 231 15.26 -11.42 -9.56
N SER A 232 15.72 -11.51 -8.31
CA SER A 232 14.86 -11.38 -7.13
C SER A 232 14.16 -10.02 -6.86
N PRO A 233 14.76 -8.82 -7.10
CA PRO A 233 14.35 -7.58 -6.43
C PRO A 233 13.05 -6.92 -6.94
N ILE A 234 12.28 -7.64 -7.77
CA ILE A 234 10.98 -7.23 -8.33
C ILE A 234 9.92 -8.35 -8.18
N ARG A 235 10.28 -9.50 -7.58
CA ARG A 235 9.37 -10.65 -7.47
C ARG A 235 8.10 -10.28 -6.69
N PRO A 236 6.89 -10.61 -7.21
CA PRO A 236 5.65 -10.49 -6.46
C PRO A 236 5.76 -11.16 -5.10
N CYS A 237 5.17 -10.52 -4.10
CA CYS A 237 5.19 -10.94 -2.71
C CYS A 237 6.58 -11.08 -2.05
N HIS A 238 7.69 -10.72 -2.70
CA HIS A 238 8.99 -10.65 -2.03
C HIS A 238 9.15 -9.30 -1.31
N ILE A 239 9.65 -9.30 -0.07
CA ILE A 239 9.97 -8.08 0.66
C ILE A 239 11.35 -7.59 0.27
N ASN A 240 11.40 -6.40 -0.30
CA ASN A 240 12.63 -5.77 -0.75
C ASN A 240 12.95 -4.58 0.14
N CYS A 241 14.05 -4.64 0.89
CA CYS A 241 14.62 -3.47 1.56
C CYS A 241 15.32 -2.59 0.50
N HIS A 242 15.01 -1.30 0.51
CA HIS A 242 15.69 -0.30 -0.31
C HIS A 242 16.78 0.33 0.55
N ILE A 243 17.98 -0.22 0.43
CA ILE A 243 19.21 0.34 0.98
C ILE A 243 19.66 1.49 0.04
N PRO A 244 20.21 2.60 0.54
CA PRO A 244 20.80 3.64 -0.31
C PRO A 244 21.87 3.04 -1.23
N ILE A 245 21.88 3.45 -2.51
CA ILE A 245 22.67 2.78 -3.57
C ILE A 245 24.17 3.04 -3.41
N ASP A 246 24.52 4.28 -3.06
CA ASP A 246 25.88 4.80 -3.02
C ASP A 246 26.17 5.41 -1.63
N GLU A 247 27.40 5.36 -1.13
CA GLU A 247 27.73 5.91 0.21
C GLU A 247 27.48 7.42 0.35
N GLU A 248 27.50 8.16 -0.77
CA GLU A 248 27.21 9.60 -0.83
C GLU A 248 25.70 9.93 -0.92
N SER A 249 24.84 8.95 -1.19
CA SER A 249 23.41 9.20 -1.37
C SER A 249 22.76 9.67 -0.07
N VAL A 250 21.80 10.60 -0.13
CA VAL A 250 21.23 11.25 1.06
C VAL A 250 19.81 10.77 1.30
N TRP A 251 19.52 10.25 2.49
CA TRP A 251 18.21 9.69 2.86
C TRP A 251 17.64 10.33 4.14
N PRO A 252 16.32 10.29 4.34
CA PRO A 252 15.69 10.76 5.58
C PRO A 252 16.18 10.00 6.82
N TRP A 253 16.38 10.72 7.92
CA TRP A 253 16.67 10.12 9.23
C TRP A 253 15.55 9.21 9.76
N ALA A 254 15.94 8.29 10.66
CA ALA A 254 15.03 7.41 11.39
C ALA A 254 14.01 8.22 12.21
N ARG A 255 12.71 7.94 12.03
CA ARG A 255 11.62 8.76 12.60
C ARG A 255 10.32 7.99 12.78
N SER A 256 9.54 8.37 13.78
CA SER A 256 8.22 7.81 14.10
C SER A 256 7.12 8.86 13.99
N GLY A 257 5.90 8.47 13.58
CA GLY A 257 4.74 9.38 13.51
C GLY A 257 4.84 10.40 12.37
N HIS A 258 5.61 10.08 11.34
CA HIS A 258 5.61 10.76 10.04
C HIS A 258 4.40 10.29 9.21
N GLN A 259 4.23 10.85 8.01
CA GLN A 259 3.34 10.28 6.98
C GLN A 259 4.09 10.07 5.67
N MET A 260 3.59 9.13 4.86
CA MET A 260 4.12 8.83 3.53
C MET A 260 2.98 8.59 2.54
N VAL A 261 2.98 9.27 1.41
CA VAL A 261 1.96 9.14 0.35
C VAL A 261 2.58 8.97 -1.04
N SER A 262 1.94 8.20 -1.90
CA SER A 262 2.29 8.06 -3.31
C SER A 262 1.77 9.25 -4.15
N ASP A 263 2.45 9.55 -5.26
CA ASP A 263 1.78 10.19 -6.40
C ASP A 263 1.18 9.15 -7.35
N ASN A 264 0.51 9.62 -8.40
CA ASN A 264 -0.08 8.75 -9.42
C ASN A 264 0.94 8.04 -10.33
N ASN A 265 2.25 8.28 -10.14
CA ASN A 265 3.33 7.79 -10.98
C ASN A 265 4.18 6.76 -10.20
N TYR A 266 5.41 7.14 -9.84
CA TYR A 266 6.43 6.29 -9.23
C TYR A 266 7.10 6.97 -8.03
N SER A 267 6.56 8.09 -7.53
CA SER A 267 7.16 8.80 -6.39
C SER A 267 6.41 8.50 -5.09
N LEU A 268 7.17 8.35 -4.00
CA LEU A 268 6.67 8.45 -2.64
C LEU A 268 7.12 9.79 -2.05
N TYR A 269 6.26 10.44 -1.28
CA TYR A 269 6.56 11.66 -0.54
C TYR A 269 6.45 11.38 0.95
N LEU A 270 7.51 11.70 1.70
CA LEU A 270 7.63 11.51 3.13
C LEU A 270 7.71 12.88 3.81
N TYR A 271 6.85 13.12 4.79
CA TYR A 271 6.83 14.37 5.55
C TYR A 271 6.69 14.15 7.05
N GLY A 272 7.25 15.07 7.84
CA GLY A 272 7.04 15.15 9.28
C GLY A 272 7.68 14.01 10.09
N GLY A 273 7.11 13.78 11.27
CA GLY A 273 7.56 12.81 12.26
C GLY A 273 8.51 13.36 13.32
N TYR A 274 8.97 12.45 14.18
CA TYR A 274 9.70 12.73 15.43
C TYR A 274 10.81 11.71 15.70
N ASN A 275 11.93 12.17 16.27
CA ASN A 275 12.96 11.32 16.89
C ASN A 275 13.68 12.10 18.02
N PRO A 276 13.58 11.70 19.31
CA PRO A 276 14.20 12.41 20.43
C PRO A 276 15.72 12.30 20.48
N PHE A 277 16.31 11.37 19.73
CA PHE A 277 17.75 11.10 19.68
C PHE A 277 18.42 11.66 18.41
N PHE A 278 17.66 12.33 17.56
CA PHE A 278 18.20 13.29 16.60
C PHE A 278 18.82 14.44 17.42
N MET A 279 20.10 14.75 17.20
CA MET A 279 20.74 15.97 17.72
C MET A 279 21.19 16.84 16.54
N ALA A 280 20.51 17.97 16.31
CA ALA A 280 20.96 19.00 15.38
C ALA A 280 21.85 19.98 16.13
N CYS A 281 23.02 20.30 15.57
CA CYS A 281 23.90 21.32 16.12
C CYS A 281 23.38 22.77 15.92
N THR A 282 22.16 22.97 15.40
CA THR A 282 21.80 24.26 14.77
C THR A 282 20.30 24.61 14.66
N ASN A 283 19.34 23.77 15.11
CA ASN A 283 17.90 24.01 14.85
C ASN A 283 17.01 23.89 16.11
N PRO A 284 16.27 24.95 16.52
CA PRO A 284 15.41 24.94 17.70
C PRO A 284 14.10 24.16 17.55
N LYS A 285 13.76 23.65 16.36
CA LYS A 285 12.52 22.87 16.11
C LYS A 285 12.64 21.38 16.46
N TYR A 286 13.76 20.98 17.03
CA TYR A 286 14.00 19.60 17.45
C TYR A 286 13.09 19.19 18.61
N PRO A 287 12.58 17.94 18.66
CA PRO A 287 13.01 16.76 17.88
C PRO A 287 12.09 16.40 16.68
N LEU A 288 11.50 17.40 16.01
CA LEU A 288 10.60 17.21 14.85
C LEU A 288 11.32 17.37 13.50
N PHE A 289 10.73 16.78 12.44
CA PHE A 289 11.24 16.82 11.07
C PHE A 289 10.32 17.63 10.12
N PRO A 290 10.40 18.98 10.06
CA PRO A 290 9.58 19.83 9.18
C PRO A 290 10.03 19.81 7.70
N GLU A 291 10.58 18.69 7.24
CA GLU A 291 11.28 18.52 5.96
C GLU A 291 10.51 17.57 5.03
N LEU A 292 10.48 17.90 3.74
CA LEU A 292 9.84 17.09 2.70
C LEU A 292 10.90 16.27 1.94
N TRP A 293 10.66 14.98 1.84
CA TRP A 293 11.48 14.06 1.05
C TRP A 293 10.65 13.41 -0.06
N ARG A 294 11.29 13.15 -1.20
CA ARG A 294 10.73 12.32 -2.28
C ARG A 294 11.62 11.11 -2.51
N TYR A 295 11.04 9.93 -2.63
CA TYR A 295 11.71 8.72 -3.11
C TYR A 295 11.19 8.38 -4.51
N ASN A 296 12.08 8.28 -5.50
CA ASN A 296 11.72 7.76 -6.83
C ASN A 296 11.87 6.23 -6.81
N THR A 297 10.76 5.51 -6.97
CA THR A 297 10.73 4.04 -6.86
C THR A 297 11.33 3.30 -8.05
N ILE A 298 11.58 4.01 -9.15
CA ILE A 298 12.27 3.50 -10.34
C ILE A 298 13.79 3.68 -10.21
N THR A 299 14.27 4.92 -10.00
CA THR A 299 15.73 5.17 -9.83
C THR A 299 16.25 4.69 -8.48
N ARG A 300 15.34 4.49 -7.51
CA ARG A 300 15.58 4.10 -6.10
C ARG A 300 16.32 5.15 -5.27
N GLU A 301 16.22 6.41 -5.66
CA GLU A 301 16.92 7.52 -5.03
C GLU A 301 15.98 8.36 -4.16
N TRP A 302 16.49 8.75 -2.98
CA TRP A 302 15.89 9.79 -2.15
C TRP A 302 16.38 11.17 -2.61
N ALA A 303 15.48 12.14 -2.58
CA ALA A 303 15.76 13.55 -2.79
C ALA A 303 15.14 14.37 -1.66
N PHE A 304 15.95 15.23 -1.05
CA PHE A 304 15.46 16.31 -0.20
C PHE A 304 14.76 17.34 -1.10
N LEU A 305 13.53 17.72 -0.74
CA LEU A 305 12.80 18.79 -1.41
C LEU A 305 12.86 20.03 -0.51
N GLU A 306 13.69 20.98 -0.91
CA GLU A 306 13.73 22.31 -0.29
C GLU A 306 12.42 23.04 -0.63
N THR A 307 11.59 23.29 0.38
CA THR A 307 10.26 23.90 0.21
C THR A 307 10.18 25.27 0.87
N GLU A 308 9.53 26.21 0.20
CA GLU A 308 9.29 27.58 0.68
C GLU A 308 7.86 27.73 1.24
N GLY A 309 7.58 28.89 1.86
CA GLY A 309 6.24 29.24 2.35
C GLY A 309 5.86 28.63 3.70
N ASP A 310 4.55 28.53 3.94
CA ASP A 310 3.98 28.29 5.27
C ASP A 310 3.95 26.80 5.65
N ALA A 311 5.12 26.15 5.72
CA ALA A 311 5.21 24.73 6.05
C ALA A 311 4.64 24.44 7.47
N PRO A 312 3.77 23.42 7.66
CA PRO A 312 3.13 23.14 8.95
C PRO A 312 4.13 22.59 9.99
N GLN A 313 4.26 23.29 11.13
CA GLN A 313 5.26 22.94 12.16
C GLN A 313 4.83 21.79 13.10
N HIS A 314 3.54 21.44 13.12
CA HIS A 314 2.96 20.40 13.97
C HIS A 314 3.16 19.00 13.36
N CYS A 315 4.43 18.63 13.17
CA CYS A 315 4.87 17.58 12.26
C CYS A 315 4.57 16.14 12.72
N ALA A 316 4.22 15.89 13.98
CA ALA A 316 4.03 14.53 14.51
C ALA A 316 2.56 14.09 14.45
N SER A 317 2.32 12.88 13.94
CA SER A 317 0.99 12.25 13.84
C SER A 317 -0.08 13.14 13.18
N HIS A 318 0.32 13.97 12.21
CA HIS A 318 -0.58 14.64 11.28
C HIS A 318 -1.20 13.61 10.31
N SER A 319 -2.22 14.02 9.55
CA SER A 319 -2.75 13.26 8.42
C SER A 319 -2.23 13.88 7.11
N MET A 320 -1.82 13.07 6.14
CA MET A 320 -1.36 13.55 4.83
C MET A 320 -2.03 12.78 3.69
N PHE A 321 -2.35 13.47 2.58
CA PHE A 321 -2.88 12.86 1.36
C PHE A 321 -2.36 13.57 0.10
N TYR A 322 -2.38 12.87 -1.03
CA TYR A 322 -2.07 13.44 -2.36
C TYR A 322 -3.38 13.70 -3.12
N TYR A 323 -3.56 14.92 -3.62
CA TYR A 323 -4.75 15.31 -4.40
C TYR A 323 -4.41 16.50 -5.32
N ASP A 324 -4.89 16.48 -6.57
CA ASP A 324 -4.63 17.52 -7.59
C ASP A 324 -3.14 17.90 -7.77
N CYS A 325 -2.26 16.89 -7.87
CA CYS A 325 -0.81 17.07 -7.98
C CYS A 325 -0.15 17.83 -6.80
N LYS A 326 -0.82 17.90 -5.65
CA LYS A 326 -0.37 18.59 -4.43
C LYS A 326 -0.37 17.62 -3.26
N LEU A 327 0.52 17.86 -2.30
CA LEU A 327 0.45 17.21 -0.99
C LEU A 327 -0.42 18.07 -0.08
N TRP A 328 -1.24 17.43 0.73
CA TRP A 328 -2.15 18.07 1.68
C TRP A 328 -1.90 17.53 3.07
N VAL A 329 -1.76 18.41 4.05
CA VAL A 329 -1.52 18.08 5.46
C VAL A 329 -2.61 18.71 6.33
N ILE A 330 -3.19 17.93 7.23
CA ILE A 330 -4.21 18.35 8.19
C ILE A 330 -3.87 17.78 9.57
N GLY A 331 -4.16 18.56 10.61
CA GLY A 331 -3.97 18.14 12.00
C GLY A 331 -2.49 17.99 12.38
N GLY A 332 -2.24 17.18 13.40
CA GLY A 332 -0.91 16.91 13.93
C GLY A 332 -0.56 17.69 15.19
N THR A 333 0.55 17.32 15.82
CA THR A 333 1.02 17.92 17.07
C THR A 333 2.50 18.31 17.00
N GLY A 334 2.85 19.31 17.80
CA GLY A 334 4.23 19.78 18.02
C GLY A 334 4.96 18.93 19.05
N PHE A 335 6.02 19.47 19.63
CA PHE A 335 6.70 18.90 20.78
C PHE A 335 6.85 19.96 21.88
N PRO A 336 6.50 19.67 23.16
CA PRO A 336 5.90 18.43 23.66
C PRO A 336 4.52 18.10 23.07
N PHE A 337 4.20 16.81 22.96
CA PHE A 337 2.94 16.35 22.36
C PHE A 337 1.72 16.83 23.15
N GLY A 338 0.66 17.25 22.46
CA GLY A 338 -0.56 17.80 23.06
C GLY A 338 -0.49 19.29 23.41
N TYR A 339 0.70 19.88 23.55
CA TYR A 339 0.87 21.31 23.88
C TYR A 339 0.78 22.24 22.66
N GLY A 340 1.19 21.73 21.49
CA GLY A 340 0.93 22.37 20.19
C GLY A 340 0.07 21.44 19.35
N LEU A 341 -1.08 21.92 18.87
CA LEU A 341 -2.03 21.19 18.03
C LEU A 341 -2.37 22.03 16.81
N ASN A 342 -2.65 21.36 15.69
CA ASN A 342 -3.10 21.99 14.46
C ASN A 342 -4.55 21.58 14.12
N SER A 343 -5.33 22.52 13.58
CA SER A 343 -6.62 22.29 12.90
C SER A 343 -6.58 22.65 11.42
N GLU A 344 -5.62 23.48 11.00
CA GLU A 344 -5.65 24.10 9.67
C GLU A 344 -5.12 23.17 8.58
N ILE A 345 -5.62 23.40 7.37
CA ILE A 345 -5.24 22.70 6.15
C ILE A 345 -4.04 23.40 5.54
N TYR A 346 -3.03 22.63 5.14
CA TYR A 346 -1.88 23.11 4.38
C TYR A 346 -1.77 22.31 3.09
N CYS A 347 -1.41 22.98 1.99
CA CYS A 347 -1.03 22.30 0.76
C CYS A 347 0.38 22.69 0.31
N CYS A 348 1.12 21.72 -0.22
CA CYS A 348 2.39 21.93 -0.91
C CYS A 348 2.18 21.68 -2.41
N ASP A 349 2.44 22.70 -3.23
CA ASP A 349 2.43 22.53 -4.68
C ASP A 349 3.74 21.88 -5.14
N LEU A 350 3.66 20.66 -5.68
CA LEU A 350 4.83 19.86 -6.05
C LEU A 350 5.57 20.37 -7.29
N LYS A 351 5.01 21.35 -8.03
CA LYS A 351 5.68 21.99 -9.16
C LYS A 351 6.50 23.19 -8.72
N THR A 352 6.06 23.94 -7.70
CA THR A 352 6.78 25.11 -7.17
C THR A 352 7.52 24.85 -5.87
N LEU A 353 7.25 23.72 -5.19
CA LEU A 353 7.70 23.40 -3.83
C LEU A 353 7.29 24.45 -2.78
N THR A 354 6.17 25.16 -3.00
CA THR A 354 5.66 26.17 -2.05
C THR A 354 4.52 25.61 -1.19
N TRP A 355 4.64 25.72 0.13
CA TRP A 355 3.57 25.50 1.09
C TRP A 355 2.68 26.73 1.24
N LYS A 356 1.37 26.50 1.40
CA LYS A 356 0.38 27.54 1.74
C LYS A 356 -0.62 26.96 2.73
N MET A 357 -1.01 27.76 3.73
CA MET A 357 -2.23 27.51 4.50
C MET A 357 -3.45 27.72 3.59
N VAL A 358 -4.45 26.87 3.71
CA VAL A 358 -5.69 26.93 2.92
C VAL A 358 -6.86 27.26 3.84
N ASN A 359 -7.41 28.46 3.67
CA ASN A 359 -8.60 28.91 4.38
C ASN A 359 -9.76 27.93 4.11
N SER A 360 -10.45 27.51 5.18
CA SER A 360 -11.63 26.63 5.09
C SER A 360 -12.79 27.16 5.93
N SER A 361 -14.01 26.88 5.46
CA SER A 361 -15.28 27.35 6.02
C SER A 361 -16.08 26.21 6.66
N GLY A 362 -17.30 26.48 7.12
CA GLY A 362 -18.19 25.47 7.72
C GLY A 362 -17.77 25.00 9.12
N LYS A 363 -18.22 23.80 9.50
CA LYS A 363 -17.97 23.18 10.81
C LYS A 363 -16.55 22.58 10.86
N ARG A 364 -15.53 23.43 10.97
CA ARG A 364 -14.11 23.02 11.01
C ARG A 364 -13.82 22.01 12.15
N PRO A 365 -12.94 21.02 11.92
CA PRO A 365 -12.57 20.02 12.92
C PRO A 365 -11.78 20.64 14.08
N MET A 366 -11.91 20.06 15.28
CA MET A 366 -11.09 20.45 16.42
C MET A 366 -9.61 20.04 16.25
N PRO A 367 -8.65 20.83 16.76
CA PRO A 367 -7.23 20.50 16.71
C PRO A 367 -6.93 19.12 17.30
N SER A 368 -6.30 18.24 16.53
CA SER A 368 -6.11 16.84 16.91
C SER A 368 -4.97 16.17 16.14
N TYR A 369 -4.45 15.07 16.69
CA TYR A 369 -3.40 14.25 16.09
C TYR A 369 -3.70 12.74 16.22
N GLY A 370 -3.09 11.96 15.34
CA GLY A 370 -3.39 10.54 15.15
C GLY A 370 -4.79 10.29 14.59
N SER A 371 -5.31 11.29 13.86
CA SER A 371 -6.54 11.26 13.08
C SER A 371 -6.31 10.52 11.75
N ALA A 372 -7.35 9.86 11.24
CA ALA A 372 -7.29 9.06 10.02
C ALA A 372 -8.07 9.74 8.87
N VAL A 373 -7.59 9.59 7.63
CA VAL A 373 -8.16 10.24 6.43
C VAL A 373 -8.42 9.26 5.28
N ALA A 374 -9.51 9.48 4.55
CA ALA A 374 -9.82 8.76 3.32
C ALA A 374 -10.42 9.70 2.26
N LEU A 375 -10.04 9.50 1.00
CA LEU A 375 -10.54 10.26 -0.15
C LEU A 375 -11.68 9.50 -0.85
N GLU A 376 -12.75 10.22 -1.18
CA GLU A 376 -13.84 9.73 -2.01
C GLU A 376 -14.29 10.81 -3.01
N LYS A 377 -14.07 10.59 -4.31
CA LYS A 377 -14.49 11.50 -5.41
C LYS A 377 -13.90 12.91 -5.23
N ASN A 378 -14.66 13.84 -4.63
CA ASN A 378 -14.24 15.22 -4.30
C ASN A 378 -14.44 15.56 -2.81
N LYS A 379 -14.62 14.54 -1.95
CA LYS A 379 -14.76 14.64 -0.51
C LYS A 379 -13.56 14.00 0.17
N LEU A 380 -13.02 14.66 1.18
CA LEU A 380 -12.08 14.08 2.14
C LEU A 380 -12.85 13.79 3.42
N TRP A 381 -12.85 12.54 3.85
CA TRP A 381 -13.38 12.12 5.14
C TRP A 381 -12.24 12.07 6.16
N LEU A 382 -12.47 12.64 7.33
CA LEU A 382 -11.53 12.75 8.44
C LEU A 382 -12.21 12.24 9.71
N VAL A 383 -11.57 11.33 10.44
CA VAL A 383 -12.01 10.94 11.80
C VAL A 383 -10.92 11.31 12.80
N LEU A 384 -11.29 12.16 13.75
CA LEU A 384 -10.36 12.77 14.69
C LEU A 384 -9.76 11.72 15.65
N GLY A 385 -8.47 11.88 15.95
CA GLY A 385 -7.76 11.11 16.96
C GLY A 385 -7.88 11.75 18.34
N THR A 386 -6.77 12.27 18.86
CA THR A 386 -6.73 12.86 20.22
C THR A 386 -6.21 14.30 20.22
N SER A 387 -6.63 15.06 21.23
CA SER A 387 -5.99 16.32 21.64
C SER A 387 -4.80 16.11 22.60
N GLY A 388 -4.50 14.87 22.98
CA GLY A 388 -3.51 14.49 24.00
C GLY A 388 -4.11 14.38 25.40
N TYR A 389 -5.23 15.06 25.65
CA TYR A 389 -6.01 14.98 26.90
C TYR A 389 -7.32 14.20 26.72
N ILE A 390 -7.96 14.36 25.56
CA ILE A 390 -9.26 13.76 25.23
C ILE A 390 -9.12 12.97 23.93
N TYR A 391 -9.70 11.77 23.89
CA TYR A 391 -9.90 11.00 22.67
C TYR A 391 -11.19 11.44 21.98
N HIS A 392 -11.16 11.60 20.67
CA HIS A 392 -12.30 12.03 19.86
C HIS A 392 -12.85 10.87 19.02
N ASN A 393 -14.06 11.04 18.51
CA ASN A 393 -14.71 10.15 17.55
C ASN A 393 -15.41 10.95 16.42
N ASN A 394 -15.13 12.25 16.34
CA ASN A 394 -15.82 13.14 15.43
C ASN A 394 -15.48 12.80 13.97
N ILE A 395 -16.49 12.79 13.11
CA ILE A 395 -16.40 12.55 11.68
C ILE A 395 -16.70 13.87 10.96
N CYS A 396 -15.68 14.37 10.28
CA CYS A 396 -15.74 15.59 9.49
C CYS A 396 -15.53 15.25 8.02
N CYS A 397 -16.27 15.91 7.13
CA CYS A 397 -16.11 15.81 5.69
C CYS A 397 -15.72 17.19 5.14
N LEU A 398 -14.66 17.25 4.34
CA LEU A 398 -14.24 18.44 3.61
C LEU A 398 -14.59 18.29 2.13
N ASN A 399 -15.30 19.27 1.58
CA ASN A 399 -15.50 19.39 0.15
C ASN A 399 -14.23 19.97 -0.50
N LEU A 400 -13.50 19.17 -1.29
CA LEU A 400 -12.23 19.55 -1.90
C LEU A 400 -12.35 20.55 -3.07
N LYS A 401 -13.56 21.00 -3.40
CA LYS A 401 -13.81 22.09 -4.37
C LYS A 401 -14.13 23.42 -3.71
N THR A 402 -14.85 23.42 -2.59
CA THR A 402 -15.25 24.66 -1.88
C THR A 402 -14.42 24.95 -0.63
N PHE A 403 -13.65 23.96 -0.14
CA PHE A 403 -12.96 23.96 1.15
C PHE A 403 -13.89 24.24 2.35
N GLU A 404 -15.13 23.78 2.24
CA GLU A 404 -16.13 23.83 3.30
C GLU A 404 -16.21 22.51 4.07
N TRP A 405 -16.31 22.61 5.40
CA TRP A 405 -16.42 21.48 6.31
C TRP A 405 -17.86 21.21 6.76
N GLU A 406 -18.23 19.94 6.70
CA GLU A 406 -19.45 19.37 7.25
C GLU A 406 -19.07 18.44 8.43
N GLU A 407 -19.57 18.68 9.63
CA GLU A 407 -19.47 17.72 10.74
C GLU A 407 -20.71 16.82 10.77
N TYR A 408 -20.48 15.51 10.62
CA TYR A 408 -21.53 14.50 10.56
C TYR A 408 -21.93 13.97 11.94
N THR A 409 -21.04 14.04 12.94
CA THR A 409 -21.22 13.39 14.26
C THR A 409 -22.52 13.71 14.99
N THR A 410 -23.07 14.93 14.84
CA THR A 410 -24.37 15.29 15.42
C THR A 410 -25.56 14.68 14.67
N GLU A 411 -25.44 14.45 13.36
CA GLU A 411 -26.47 13.81 12.52
C GLU A 411 -26.46 12.28 12.73
N LEU A 412 -25.29 11.67 12.93
CA LEU A 412 -25.12 10.21 13.07
C LEU A 412 -25.43 9.67 14.48
N ASN A 413 -25.71 10.54 15.45
CA ASN A 413 -26.09 10.18 16.83
C ASN A 413 -27.54 10.60 17.17
N ALA A 414 -28.37 10.86 16.16
CA ALA A 414 -29.76 11.26 16.39
C ALA A 414 -30.59 10.14 17.08
N PRO A 415 -31.54 10.46 17.98
CA PRO A 415 -32.31 9.43 18.71
C PRO A 415 -33.15 8.47 17.86
N GLN A 416 -33.37 8.80 16.58
CA GLN A 416 -34.11 7.95 15.63
C GLN A 416 -33.24 6.79 15.10
N THR A 417 -31.92 6.97 15.01
CA THR A 417 -30.95 5.90 14.74
C THR A 417 -30.60 5.16 16.03
N ARG A 418 -31.40 4.14 16.37
CA ARG A 418 -31.31 3.37 17.65
C ARG A 418 -29.99 2.61 17.92
N ASN A 419 -29.00 2.66 17.03
CA ASN A 419 -27.68 2.06 17.22
C ASN A 419 -26.69 3.05 17.86
N ILE A 420 -26.96 3.43 19.10
CA ILE A 420 -26.18 4.41 19.87
C ILE A 420 -24.77 3.87 20.20
N LEU A 421 -23.74 4.72 20.06
CA LEU A 421 -22.33 4.44 20.40
C LEU A 421 -21.64 3.30 19.61
N LEU A 422 -21.63 3.40 18.27
CA LEU A 422 -20.80 2.52 17.43
C LEU A 422 -19.38 3.08 17.17
N CYS A 423 -19.21 4.37 16.88
CA CYS A 423 -17.88 4.98 16.77
C CYS A 423 -17.28 5.28 18.15
N LYS A 424 -16.33 4.46 18.62
CA LYS A 424 -15.60 4.68 19.89
C LYS A 424 -14.68 5.92 19.84
N PHE A 425 -14.38 6.49 21.01
CA PHE A 425 -13.32 7.50 21.16
C PHE A 425 -11.93 6.85 21.06
N MET A 426 -11.03 7.39 20.24
CA MET A 426 -9.81 6.66 19.85
C MET A 426 -8.64 7.51 19.31
N TYR A 427 -7.53 6.83 19.02
CA TYR A 427 -6.30 7.37 18.47
C TYR A 427 -5.55 6.30 17.66
N ARG A 428 -4.98 6.68 16.50
CA ARG A 428 -4.22 5.78 15.60
C ARG A 428 -4.96 4.50 15.20
N HIS A 429 -6.27 4.66 15.01
CA HIS A 429 -7.05 3.93 14.02
C HIS A 429 -6.63 4.35 12.60
N GLU A 430 -7.07 3.58 11.61
CA GLU A 430 -6.98 3.92 10.18
C GLU A 430 -8.37 3.77 9.54
N ILE A 431 -8.62 4.39 8.38
CA ILE A 431 -9.95 4.38 7.73
C ILE A 431 -9.85 4.07 6.23
N VAL A 432 -10.86 3.37 5.71
CA VAL A 432 -10.94 2.96 4.30
C VAL A 432 -12.34 3.24 3.76
N ILE A 433 -12.46 3.76 2.53
CA ILE A 433 -13.75 3.91 1.85
C ILE A 433 -13.81 2.97 0.64
N HIS A 434 -14.90 2.23 0.49
CA HIS A 434 -15.15 1.28 -0.60
C HIS A 434 -16.64 1.11 -0.84
N ASN A 435 -17.10 1.09 -2.10
CA ASN A 435 -18.51 0.90 -2.48
C ASN A 435 -19.52 1.74 -1.65
N SER A 436 -19.26 3.05 -1.49
CA SER A 436 -20.04 3.97 -0.64
C SER A 436 -20.13 3.58 0.86
N GLN A 437 -19.26 2.70 1.34
CA GLN A 437 -19.09 2.36 2.75
C GLN A 437 -17.78 2.91 3.29
N PHE A 438 -17.85 3.54 4.46
CA PHE A 438 -16.73 3.94 5.28
C PHE A 438 -16.45 2.84 6.31
N ILE A 439 -15.20 2.40 6.42
CA ILE A 439 -14.77 1.26 7.25
C ILE A 439 -13.70 1.75 8.23
N LEU A 440 -13.95 1.58 9.52
CA LEU A 440 -13.00 1.86 10.60
C LEU A 440 -12.10 0.64 10.86
N ILE A 441 -10.80 0.86 11.01
CA ILE A 441 -9.82 -0.22 11.23
C ILE A 441 -8.97 0.08 12.48
N GLY A 442 -9.21 -0.71 13.54
CA GLY A 442 -8.38 -0.76 14.74
C GLY A 442 -8.33 0.54 15.54
N GLY A 443 -7.16 0.86 16.07
CA GLY A 443 -6.95 1.97 16.99
C GLY A 443 -7.18 1.57 18.46
N GLY A 444 -7.30 2.58 19.33
CA GLY A 444 -7.55 2.38 20.75
C GLY A 444 -7.39 3.67 21.57
N THR A 445 -7.45 3.52 22.89
CA THR A 445 -7.14 4.57 23.87
C THR A 445 -5.74 4.31 24.49
N LYS A 446 -5.55 4.64 25.77
CA LYS A 446 -4.40 4.22 26.57
C LYS A 446 -4.68 2.91 27.33
N GLU A 447 -5.96 2.56 27.46
CA GLU A 447 -6.51 1.47 28.28
C GLU A 447 -6.94 0.27 27.41
N GLU A 448 -7.63 0.52 26.28
CA GLU A 448 -8.13 -0.50 25.37
C GLU A 448 -7.49 -0.36 23.97
N VAL A 449 -7.15 -1.48 23.34
CA VAL A 449 -6.81 -1.57 21.92
C VAL A 449 -7.88 -2.40 21.21
N PHE A 450 -8.43 -1.91 20.10
CA PHE A 450 -9.68 -2.43 19.55
C PHE A 450 -9.48 -3.66 18.64
N SER A 451 -10.34 -4.66 18.83
CA SER A 451 -10.33 -5.92 18.08
C SER A 451 -10.75 -5.75 16.61
N LEU A 452 -10.13 -6.51 15.72
CA LEU A 452 -10.43 -6.55 14.29
C LEU A 452 -11.35 -7.71 13.87
N LYS A 453 -11.95 -8.41 14.84
CA LYS A 453 -12.97 -9.47 14.66
C LYS A 453 -14.31 -8.94 14.11
N CYS A 454 -14.59 -7.68 14.41
CA CYS A 454 -15.80 -6.97 14.01
C CYS A 454 -15.39 -5.54 13.70
N LEU A 455 -15.78 -5.03 12.53
CA LEU A 455 -15.46 -3.68 12.08
C LEU A 455 -16.71 -2.80 12.13
N ASP A 456 -16.52 -1.56 12.57
CA ASP A 456 -17.54 -0.52 12.50
C ASP A 456 -17.58 0.04 11.07
N VAL A 457 -18.70 -0.19 10.39
CA VAL A 457 -18.91 0.16 8.98
C VAL A 457 -20.09 1.11 8.87
N PHE A 458 -19.83 2.30 8.32
CA PHE A 458 -20.80 3.35 8.11
C PHE A 458 -21.18 3.44 6.63
N ASP A 459 -22.46 3.26 6.34
CA ASP A 459 -23.01 3.37 4.99
C ASP A 459 -23.25 4.86 4.66
N LEU A 460 -22.52 5.39 3.67
CA LEU A 460 -22.54 6.83 3.33
C LEU A 460 -23.86 7.26 2.65
N GLU A 461 -24.58 6.32 2.04
CA GLU A 461 -25.84 6.58 1.33
C GLU A 461 -27.04 6.44 2.26
N LYS A 462 -27.10 5.36 3.06
CA LYS A 462 -28.13 5.16 4.10
C LYS A 462 -27.89 6.01 5.36
N ARG A 463 -26.71 6.62 5.49
CA ARG A 463 -26.23 7.39 6.64
C ARG A 463 -26.34 6.61 7.96
N SER A 464 -26.04 5.31 7.93
CA SER A 464 -26.28 4.38 9.04
C SER A 464 -25.03 3.58 9.43
N TRP A 465 -24.76 3.49 10.73
CA TRP A 465 -23.74 2.59 11.28
C TRP A 465 -24.22 1.13 11.36
N SER A 466 -23.30 0.22 11.05
CA SER A 466 -23.45 -1.22 11.15
C SER A 466 -22.17 -1.84 11.73
N LYS A 467 -22.27 -3.04 12.31
CA LYS A 467 -21.13 -3.83 12.78
C LYS A 467 -21.00 -5.08 11.93
N VAL A 468 -19.91 -5.18 11.16
CA VAL A 468 -19.67 -6.30 10.25
C VAL A 468 -18.72 -7.29 10.92
N MET A 469 -19.19 -8.53 11.10
CA MET A 469 -18.35 -9.64 11.56
C MET A 469 -17.43 -10.08 10.43
N THR A 470 -16.12 -10.07 10.66
CA THR A 470 -15.15 -10.39 9.61
C THR A 470 -15.03 -11.90 9.41
N ILE A 471 -14.98 -12.35 8.16
CA ILE A 471 -14.92 -13.77 7.82
C ILE A 471 -13.51 -14.32 8.09
N LEU A 472 -13.48 -15.53 8.64
CA LEU A 472 -12.30 -16.27 9.08
C LEU A 472 -11.38 -16.64 7.91
N ASP A 473 -10.06 -16.52 8.07
CA ASP A 473 -9.11 -17.24 7.22
C ASP A 473 -9.23 -18.75 7.48
N SER A 474 -9.93 -19.47 6.59
CA SER A 474 -10.20 -20.90 6.72
C SER A 474 -8.97 -21.80 6.63
N LYS A 475 -7.79 -21.24 6.34
CA LYS A 475 -6.52 -21.98 6.28
C LYS A 475 -5.71 -21.91 7.56
N HIS A 476 -5.99 -20.96 8.46
CA HIS A 476 -5.27 -20.79 9.72
C HIS A 476 -6.10 -21.22 10.94
N THR A 477 -5.86 -22.45 11.41
CA THR A 477 -6.59 -23.09 12.52
C THR A 477 -6.35 -22.50 13.92
N LYS A 478 -5.38 -21.58 14.08
CA LYS A 478 -5.02 -20.96 15.37
C LYS A 478 -5.34 -19.47 15.49
N GLN A 479 -5.37 -18.75 14.36
CA GLN A 479 -5.67 -17.32 14.32
C GLN A 479 -6.28 -16.99 12.96
N SER A 480 -7.54 -16.57 12.97
CA SER A 480 -8.37 -16.40 11.77
C SER A 480 -8.62 -14.94 11.36
N TYR A 481 -8.14 -13.98 12.16
CA TYR A 481 -8.20 -12.55 11.94
C TYR A 481 -7.00 -11.86 12.64
N PRO A 482 -6.62 -10.63 12.28
CA PRO A 482 -5.49 -9.94 12.90
C PRO A 482 -5.76 -9.65 14.38
N LEU A 483 -4.70 -9.71 15.21
CA LEU A 483 -4.76 -9.20 16.59
C LEU A 483 -5.20 -7.73 16.61
N GLU A 484 -5.87 -7.33 17.70
CA GLU A 484 -6.19 -5.94 18.03
C GLU A 484 -4.95 -5.05 17.92
N ARG A 485 -5.07 -3.86 17.33
CA ARG A 485 -3.89 -3.02 17.07
C ARG A 485 -4.18 -1.54 16.87
N MET A 486 -3.28 -0.73 17.40
CA MET A 486 -3.15 0.70 17.14
C MET A 486 -1.78 1.01 16.53
N CYS A 487 -1.63 2.18 15.90
CA CYS A 487 -0.34 2.63 15.33
C CYS A 487 0.27 1.67 14.28
N HIS A 488 -0.58 0.84 13.68
CA HIS A 488 -0.33 0.12 12.44
C HIS A 488 -0.39 1.11 11.27
N SER A 489 -0.25 0.62 10.04
CA SER A 489 -0.64 1.37 8.84
C SER A 489 -1.60 0.55 7.98
N VAL A 490 -2.41 1.25 7.20
CA VAL A 490 -3.32 0.66 6.20
C VAL A 490 -2.99 1.19 4.82
N SER A 491 -3.18 0.37 3.79
CA SER A 491 -3.08 0.79 2.40
C SER A 491 -4.10 0.05 1.53
N LYS A 492 -4.96 0.80 0.83
CA LYS A 492 -6.00 0.26 -0.06
C LYS A 492 -5.41 -0.04 -1.45
N TRP A 493 -5.85 -1.15 -2.06
CA TRP A 493 -5.63 -1.48 -3.47
C TRP A 493 -6.86 -2.18 -4.04
N LYS A 494 -7.51 -1.57 -5.04
CA LYS A 494 -8.75 -2.10 -5.67
C LYS A 494 -9.82 -2.40 -4.60
N SER A 495 -10.43 -3.59 -4.54
CA SER A 495 -11.37 -3.97 -3.47
C SER A 495 -10.70 -4.62 -2.26
N LYS A 496 -9.43 -4.30 -1.97
CA LYS A 496 -8.68 -4.83 -0.82
C LYS A 496 -8.02 -3.73 -0.01
N CYS A 497 -7.73 -4.00 1.25
CA CYS A 497 -6.73 -3.23 1.99
C CYS A 497 -5.74 -4.15 2.72
N TYR A 498 -4.56 -3.60 2.97
CA TYR A 498 -3.47 -4.28 3.67
C TYR A 498 -3.20 -3.59 5.00
N ILE A 499 -3.23 -4.35 6.09
CA ILE A 499 -2.74 -3.94 7.42
C ILE A 499 -1.28 -4.36 7.54
N LEU A 500 -0.43 -3.47 8.06
CA LEU A 500 0.98 -3.75 8.34
C LEU A 500 1.29 -3.47 9.81
N GLY A 501 1.77 -4.49 10.54
CA GLY A 501 2.36 -4.36 11.88
C GLY A 501 1.51 -3.59 12.90
N GLY A 502 2.12 -2.63 13.59
CA GLY A 502 1.50 -1.83 14.65
C GLY A 502 1.85 -2.33 16.05
N LYS A 503 1.03 -2.02 17.05
CA LYS A 503 1.18 -2.54 18.42
C LYS A 503 -0.15 -2.82 19.09
N ASN A 504 -0.11 -3.73 20.06
CA ASN A 504 -1.22 -4.05 20.96
C ASN A 504 -0.75 -3.91 22.42
N ASN A 505 -1.44 -4.57 23.37
CA ASN A 505 -1.04 -4.59 24.77
C ASN A 505 0.04 -5.64 25.11
N THR A 506 0.35 -6.59 24.21
CA THR A 506 1.39 -7.61 24.44
C THR A 506 2.72 -7.32 23.75
N GLY A 507 2.75 -6.48 22.70
CA GLY A 507 3.98 -6.13 22.00
C GLY A 507 3.80 -5.28 20.74
N ILE A 508 4.85 -5.28 19.91
CA ILE A 508 4.87 -4.66 18.58
C ILE A 508 4.78 -5.80 17.55
N LEU A 509 4.02 -5.56 16.48
CA LEU A 509 3.64 -6.57 15.50
C LEU A 509 4.42 -6.39 14.18
N ASN A 510 4.66 -7.50 13.48
CA ASN A 510 5.25 -7.51 12.14
C ASN A 510 4.41 -8.28 11.11
N ASP A 511 3.21 -8.74 11.44
CA ASP A 511 2.33 -9.44 10.52
C ASP A 511 1.76 -8.50 9.43
N ILE A 512 1.43 -9.08 8.26
CA ILE A 512 0.76 -8.39 7.17
C ILE A 512 -0.53 -9.14 6.83
N TRP A 513 -1.67 -8.45 6.90
CA TRP A 513 -2.98 -9.03 6.63
C TRP A 513 -3.65 -8.36 5.43
N GLU A 514 -4.30 -9.17 4.61
CA GLU A 514 -5.15 -8.76 3.50
C GLU A 514 -6.61 -8.82 3.96
N LEU A 515 -7.35 -7.72 3.85
CA LEU A 515 -8.81 -7.68 3.94
C LEU A 515 -9.38 -7.62 2.52
N ASP A 516 -10.28 -8.53 2.21
CA ASP A 516 -11.21 -8.36 1.08
C ASP A 516 -12.36 -7.45 1.53
N LEU A 517 -12.55 -6.31 0.85
CA LEU A 517 -13.52 -5.28 1.23
C LEU A 517 -14.93 -5.54 0.66
N ASP A 518 -15.07 -6.51 -0.25
CA ASP A 518 -16.39 -6.94 -0.76
C ASP A 518 -16.99 -8.05 0.13
N THR A 519 -16.15 -8.89 0.76
CA THR A 519 -16.60 -10.02 1.61
C THR A 519 -16.29 -9.85 3.10
N PHE A 520 -15.48 -8.87 3.49
CA PHE A 520 -14.92 -8.72 4.84
C PHE A 520 -14.13 -9.96 5.33
N SER A 521 -13.58 -10.77 4.42
CA SER A 521 -12.72 -11.90 4.78
C SER A 521 -11.27 -11.49 5.02
N TRP A 522 -10.74 -11.85 6.17
CA TRP A 522 -9.31 -11.73 6.47
C TRP A 522 -8.51 -12.86 5.83
N LYS A 523 -7.26 -12.56 5.49
CA LYS A 523 -6.25 -13.52 5.06
C LYS A 523 -4.88 -13.10 5.56
N LEU A 524 -4.17 -14.00 6.24
CA LEU A 524 -2.78 -13.77 6.62
C LEU A 524 -1.89 -13.89 5.36
N LEU A 525 -1.00 -12.93 5.12
CA LEU A 525 0.02 -13.08 4.08
C LEU A 525 1.20 -13.90 4.61
N ALA A 526 1.80 -14.72 3.75
CA ALA A 526 2.95 -15.56 4.09
C ALA A 526 4.25 -14.78 4.36
N TRP A 527 4.19 -13.44 4.35
CA TRP A 527 5.32 -12.54 4.50
C TRP A 527 5.01 -11.53 5.59
N SER A 528 5.90 -11.44 6.58
CA SER A 528 5.87 -10.47 7.67
C SER A 528 6.92 -9.38 7.44
N LEU A 529 6.70 -8.18 7.98
CA LEU A 529 7.68 -7.10 7.99
C LEU A 529 9.00 -7.61 8.59
N ASN A 530 10.12 -7.20 7.99
CA ASN A 530 11.47 -7.61 8.40
C ASN A 530 11.87 -7.14 9.83
N VAL A 531 11.01 -6.37 10.50
CA VAL A 531 11.10 -5.87 11.88
C VAL A 531 9.69 -5.65 12.45
N GLN A 532 9.51 -5.82 13.75
CA GLN A 532 8.34 -5.42 14.53
C GLN A 532 8.29 -3.90 14.65
N VAL A 533 7.30 -3.27 14.01
CA VAL A 533 7.29 -1.81 13.87
C VAL A 533 5.92 -1.17 14.02
N ASN A 534 5.86 -0.09 14.82
CA ASN A 534 4.69 0.78 14.98
C ASN A 534 5.03 2.25 14.67
N PHE A 535 4.00 3.09 14.45
CA PHE A 535 4.18 4.51 14.05
C PHE A 535 5.06 4.69 12.79
N HIS A 536 5.14 3.66 11.95
CA HIS A 536 5.59 3.74 10.57
C HIS A 536 4.47 4.34 9.69
N ALA A 537 4.80 4.75 8.47
CA ALA A 537 3.82 5.01 7.43
C ALA A 537 3.96 3.98 6.31
N ALA A 538 2.86 3.67 5.65
CA ALA A 538 2.84 2.85 4.44
C ALA A 538 2.01 3.53 3.35
N SER A 539 2.31 3.21 2.09
CA SER A 539 1.59 3.74 0.94
C SER A 539 1.57 2.75 -0.22
N MET A 540 0.51 2.79 -1.02
CA MET A 540 0.32 1.96 -2.21
C MET A 540 0.55 2.81 -3.46
N LEU A 541 1.44 2.36 -4.35
CA LEU A 541 1.54 2.89 -5.71
C LEU A 541 0.39 2.38 -6.59
N ASN A 542 0.05 3.13 -7.65
CA ASN A 542 -0.99 2.78 -8.62
C ASN A 542 -0.71 1.51 -9.48
N ASN A 543 0.37 0.79 -9.22
CA ASN A 543 0.73 -0.51 -9.80
C ASN A 543 0.46 -1.71 -8.86
N GLY A 544 0.06 -1.47 -7.60
CA GLY A 544 -0.08 -2.52 -6.60
C GLY A 544 1.24 -2.89 -5.90
N ARG A 545 2.19 -1.95 -5.83
CA ARG A 545 3.40 -2.05 -5.01
C ARG A 545 3.24 -1.24 -3.73
N LEU A 546 3.19 -1.96 -2.61
CA LEU A 546 3.09 -1.44 -1.25
C LEU A 546 4.48 -1.10 -0.73
N PHE A 547 4.66 0.09 -0.16
CA PHE A 547 5.88 0.53 0.50
C PHE A 547 5.60 0.91 1.96
N TRP A 548 6.58 0.74 2.84
CA TRP A 548 6.55 1.25 4.22
C TRP A 548 7.91 1.78 4.65
N TYR A 549 7.89 2.78 5.54
CA TYR A 549 9.07 3.50 6.00
C TYR A 549 9.04 3.77 7.52
N GLY A 550 10.23 3.76 8.14
CA GLY A 550 10.46 4.29 9.48
C GLY A 550 9.67 3.57 10.59
N GLY A 551 9.33 4.31 11.67
CA GLY A 551 8.63 3.80 12.84
C GLY A 551 9.55 3.44 14.02
N ASN A 552 8.94 3.05 15.16
CA ASN A 552 9.66 2.55 16.34
C ASN A 552 9.76 1.03 16.31
N LEU A 553 10.90 0.51 16.75
CA LEU A 553 11.26 -0.92 16.81
C LEU A 553 10.98 -1.54 18.18
N SER A 554 10.94 -2.88 18.21
CA SER A 554 10.88 -3.67 19.45
C SER A 554 12.21 -3.67 20.20
N LEU A 555 12.16 -3.72 21.54
CA LEU A 555 13.36 -3.76 22.40
C LEU A 555 14.22 -5.02 22.17
N GLN A 556 13.63 -6.09 21.65
CA GLN A 556 14.33 -7.34 21.29
C GLN A 556 15.07 -7.26 19.94
N GLU A 557 14.64 -6.34 19.06
CA GLU A 557 15.29 -6.12 17.76
C GLU A 557 16.43 -5.09 17.87
N PHE A 558 16.28 -4.11 18.76
CA PHE A 558 17.34 -3.17 19.13
C PHE A 558 18.64 -3.85 19.57
N SER A 559 18.57 -5.00 20.26
CA SER A 559 19.75 -5.74 20.73
C SER A 559 20.40 -6.66 19.69
N SER A 560 19.71 -6.95 18.58
CA SER A 560 20.22 -7.77 17.47
C SER A 560 20.61 -6.95 16.23
N ALA A 561 20.28 -5.66 16.20
CA ALA A 561 20.58 -4.75 15.11
C ALA A 561 22.10 -4.51 14.92
N SER A 562 22.68 -5.12 13.89
CA SER A 562 24.09 -4.96 13.50
C SER A 562 24.41 -3.63 12.80
N PHE A 563 23.40 -2.90 12.33
CA PHE A 563 23.58 -1.61 11.64
C PHE A 563 23.77 -0.45 12.63
N LYS A 564 24.75 0.42 12.35
CA LYS A 564 25.06 1.64 13.14
C LYS A 564 23.84 2.55 13.40
N PHE A 565 22.82 2.50 12.54
CA PHE A 565 21.71 3.45 12.48
C PHE A 565 20.49 3.09 13.35
N GLU A 566 20.34 1.84 13.81
CA GLU A 566 19.14 1.39 14.54
C GLU A 566 19.26 1.55 16.08
N LYS A 567 20.35 2.17 16.55
CA LYS A 567 20.71 2.44 17.97
C LYS A 567 19.77 3.42 18.72
N GLN A 568 18.54 3.64 18.26
CA GLN A 568 17.62 4.67 18.76
C GLN A 568 16.15 4.18 18.90
N ASN A 569 15.93 2.86 18.95
CA ASN A 569 14.61 2.20 18.90
C ASN A 569 13.75 2.65 17.70
N ARG A 570 14.37 3.06 16.60
CA ARG A 570 13.72 3.52 15.35
C ARG A 570 14.53 3.04 14.17
N THR A 571 13.85 2.84 13.04
CA THR A 571 14.51 2.52 11.78
C THR A 571 14.41 3.67 10.77
N ALA A 572 15.30 3.67 9.78
CA ALA A 572 15.29 4.51 8.59
C ALA A 572 15.12 3.67 7.31
N ARG A 573 14.66 2.42 7.44
CA ARG A 573 14.54 1.49 6.31
C ARG A 573 13.26 1.77 5.54
N LEU A 574 13.40 1.95 4.22
CA LEU A 574 12.31 1.84 3.27
C LEU A 574 12.23 0.40 2.79
N CYS A 575 11.03 -0.18 2.78
CA CYS A 575 10.77 -1.54 2.34
C CYS A 575 9.58 -1.57 1.38
N SER A 576 9.50 -2.59 0.51
CA SER A 576 8.36 -2.78 -0.39
C SER A 576 7.96 -4.23 -0.63
N LEU A 577 6.66 -4.45 -0.82
CA LEU A 577 6.00 -5.71 -1.18
C LEU A 577 5.11 -5.47 -2.42
N SER A 578 5.31 -6.21 -3.51
CA SER A 578 4.41 -6.13 -4.67
C SER A 578 3.24 -7.10 -4.50
N VAL A 579 2.02 -6.58 -4.32
CA VAL A 579 0.78 -7.41 -4.19
C VAL A 579 0.15 -7.74 -5.55
N GLN A 580 0.64 -7.13 -6.63
CA GLN A 580 0.35 -7.50 -8.01
C GLN A 580 1.66 -7.84 -8.76
N LEU A 581 1.54 -8.58 -9.87
CA LEU A 581 2.56 -8.59 -10.92
C LEU A 581 2.73 -7.16 -11.49
N PRO A 582 3.96 -6.63 -11.57
CA PRO A 582 4.26 -5.43 -12.35
C PRO A 582 4.00 -5.65 -13.84
N THR A 583 3.72 -4.57 -14.58
CA THR A 583 3.49 -4.66 -16.03
C THR A 583 4.77 -4.97 -16.80
N LEU A 584 4.66 -5.39 -18.07
CA LEU A 584 5.83 -5.56 -18.94
C LEU A 584 6.58 -4.24 -19.17
N GLU A 585 5.84 -3.13 -19.21
CA GLU A 585 6.41 -1.78 -19.28
C GLU A 585 7.27 -1.48 -18.03
N GLU A 586 6.72 -1.67 -16.82
CA GLU A 586 7.48 -1.49 -15.58
C GLU A 586 8.72 -2.38 -15.51
N LEU A 587 8.57 -3.66 -15.90
CA LEU A 587 9.68 -4.61 -15.94
C LEU A 587 10.77 -4.17 -16.93
N SER A 588 10.41 -3.57 -18.06
CA SER A 588 11.38 -2.99 -19.01
C SER A 588 12.11 -1.78 -18.42
N ILE A 589 11.43 -0.90 -17.67
CA ILE A 589 12.05 0.25 -17.00
C ILE A 589 13.01 -0.23 -15.90
N TYR A 590 12.58 -1.18 -15.06
CA TYR A 590 13.46 -1.77 -14.04
C TYR A 590 14.67 -2.48 -14.66
N ALA A 591 14.51 -3.15 -15.82
CA ALA A 591 15.62 -3.75 -16.55
C ALA A 591 16.58 -2.68 -17.10
N LEU A 592 16.05 -1.62 -17.73
CA LEU A 592 16.83 -0.50 -18.26
C LEU A 592 17.74 0.11 -17.18
N PHE A 593 17.20 0.41 -15.99
CA PHE A 593 18.00 0.88 -14.86
C PHE A 593 18.91 -0.19 -14.22
N ARG A 594 18.57 -1.48 -14.33
CA ARG A 594 19.39 -2.57 -13.78
C ARG A 594 20.65 -2.84 -14.59
N TYR A 595 20.58 -2.67 -15.91
CA TYR A 595 21.69 -2.86 -16.84
C TYR A 595 22.43 -1.56 -17.19
N PHE A 596 21.73 -0.42 -17.22
CA PHE A 596 22.29 0.89 -17.57
C PHE A 596 22.03 1.94 -16.47
N PRO A 597 22.57 1.75 -15.24
CA PRO A 597 22.35 2.68 -14.13
C PRO A 597 22.82 4.11 -14.42
N GLN A 598 23.80 4.31 -15.32
CA GLN A 598 24.32 5.61 -15.74
C GLN A 598 23.27 6.52 -16.39
N LEU A 599 22.14 5.97 -16.87
CA LEU A 599 21.01 6.75 -17.39
C LEU A 599 20.38 7.67 -16.31
N ARG A 600 20.64 7.43 -15.01
CA ARG A 600 20.26 8.36 -13.93
C ARG A 600 21.02 9.70 -14.00
N LEU A 601 22.23 9.70 -14.54
CA LEU A 601 23.11 10.87 -14.64
C LEU A 601 22.72 11.75 -15.83
N LEU A 602 22.69 11.16 -17.03
CA LEU A 602 22.42 11.83 -18.32
C LEU A 602 21.19 12.75 -18.30
N ASP A 603 21.22 13.87 -19.01
CA ASP A 603 20.19 14.89 -19.02
C ASP A 603 18.94 14.55 -19.88
N ARG A 604 17.97 15.48 -19.95
CA ARG A 604 16.69 15.28 -20.68
C ARG A 604 16.85 15.28 -22.21
N GLN A 605 17.94 15.82 -22.75
CA GLN A 605 18.28 15.81 -24.17
C GLN A 605 19.13 14.58 -24.50
N GLU A 606 20.15 14.29 -23.70
CA GLU A 606 21.03 13.10 -23.83
C GLU A 606 20.20 11.80 -23.84
N LEU A 607 19.29 11.65 -22.88
CA LEU A 607 18.37 10.50 -22.83
C LEU A 607 17.51 10.38 -24.09
N ARG A 608 17.06 11.51 -24.67
CA ARG A 608 16.28 11.50 -25.93
C ARG A 608 17.14 11.15 -27.14
N SER A 609 18.41 11.58 -27.18
CA SER A 609 19.33 11.17 -28.26
C SER A 609 19.68 9.68 -28.22
N LEU A 610 19.64 9.05 -27.04
CA LEU A 610 19.73 7.59 -26.87
C LEU A 610 18.41 6.86 -27.19
N GLY A 611 17.41 7.54 -27.75
CA GLY A 611 16.12 6.94 -28.11
C GLY A 611 15.21 6.61 -26.93
N VAL A 612 15.55 7.01 -25.68
CA VAL A 612 14.72 6.72 -24.50
C VAL A 612 13.36 7.42 -24.64
N PRO A 613 12.22 6.69 -24.60
CA PRO A 613 10.89 7.27 -24.79
C PRO A 613 10.61 8.42 -23.82
N VAL A 614 9.94 9.47 -24.32
CA VAL A 614 9.66 10.70 -23.55
C VAL A 614 8.91 10.42 -22.23
N TYR A 615 8.07 9.39 -22.19
CA TYR A 615 7.43 8.89 -20.98
C TYR A 615 8.47 8.46 -19.92
N PHE A 616 9.45 7.63 -20.30
CA PHE A 616 10.53 7.22 -19.39
C PHE A 616 11.40 8.41 -18.99
N VAL A 617 11.76 9.33 -19.90
CA VAL A 617 12.54 10.54 -19.56
C VAL A 617 11.84 11.38 -18.47
N ASN A 618 10.50 11.44 -18.48
CA ASN A 618 9.72 12.10 -17.43
C ASN A 618 9.73 11.32 -16.08
N ILE A 619 9.92 10.00 -16.10
CA ILE A 619 10.12 9.17 -14.89
C ILE A 619 11.54 9.36 -14.31
N ILE A 620 12.56 9.42 -15.17
CA ILE A 620 13.96 9.63 -14.72
C ILE A 620 14.12 11.03 -14.11
N LYS A 621 13.64 12.08 -14.79
CA LYS A 621 13.97 13.48 -14.48
C LYS A 621 12.80 14.33 -13.97
N GLY A 622 11.69 13.71 -13.59
CA GLY A 622 10.44 14.42 -13.28
C GLY A 622 9.81 15.07 -14.52
N GLN A 623 8.68 15.77 -14.35
CA GLN A 623 8.02 16.46 -15.45
C GLN A 623 8.76 17.74 -15.88
N GLN A 624 8.52 18.19 -17.11
CA GLN A 624 9.16 19.40 -17.62
C GLN A 624 8.65 20.62 -16.85
N GLY A 625 9.55 21.32 -16.16
CA GLY A 625 9.22 22.46 -15.29
C GLY A 625 9.12 22.15 -13.79
N SER A 626 9.28 20.89 -13.35
CA SER A 626 9.55 20.63 -11.92
C SER A 626 10.99 21.03 -11.58
N PRO A 627 11.27 21.68 -10.43
CA PRO A 627 12.62 22.03 -10.03
C PRO A 627 13.52 20.79 -9.93
N PRO A 628 14.80 20.87 -10.34
CA PRO A 628 15.71 19.76 -10.21
C PRO A 628 15.91 19.43 -8.72
N PRO A 629 15.92 18.14 -8.32
CA PRO A 629 16.25 17.78 -6.95
C PRO A 629 17.67 18.25 -6.64
N LYS A 630 17.84 19.09 -5.61
CA LYS A 630 19.17 19.48 -5.12
C LYS A 630 19.81 18.28 -4.42
N ILE A 631 20.51 17.46 -5.20
CA ILE A 631 21.47 16.50 -4.66
C ILE A 631 22.48 17.30 -3.84
N PHE A 632 22.73 16.86 -2.60
CA PHE A 632 23.60 17.56 -1.66
C PHE A 632 25.07 17.29 -2.02
N ASN A 633 25.53 17.86 -3.14
CA ASN A 633 26.86 17.64 -3.70
C ASN A 633 27.94 18.06 -2.70
N LYS A 634 28.42 17.10 -1.93
CA LYS A 634 29.47 17.27 -0.94
C LYS A 634 30.81 16.68 -1.40
N LEU A 635 31.10 16.79 -2.70
CA LEU A 635 32.46 16.72 -3.24
C LEU A 635 32.60 17.50 -4.56
N GLN A 636 33.84 17.71 -4.97
CA GLN A 636 34.21 18.56 -6.11
C GLN A 636 34.26 17.76 -7.43
N THR A 637 34.24 18.52 -8.53
CA THR A 637 34.46 18.11 -9.92
C THR A 637 35.30 16.83 -10.12
N PHE A 638 34.63 15.73 -10.44
CA PHE A 638 35.21 14.66 -11.27
C PHE A 638 34.88 14.95 -12.73
N LYS A 639 35.91 15.13 -13.56
CA LYS A 639 35.77 14.93 -15.01
C LYS A 639 35.85 13.43 -15.25
N LEU A 640 34.77 12.82 -15.71
CA LEU A 640 34.80 11.46 -16.23
C LEU A 640 35.45 11.47 -17.62
N THR A 641 36.61 10.83 -17.73
CA THR A 641 37.21 10.45 -19.02
C THR A 641 36.47 9.24 -19.58
N THR A 642 36.19 9.25 -20.88
CA THR A 642 35.21 8.36 -21.52
C THR A 642 35.81 7.05 -22.06
N GLU A 643 36.83 6.50 -21.41
CA GLU A 643 37.69 5.46 -22.02
C GLU A 643 37.60 4.06 -21.36
N ASP A 644 37.17 3.94 -20.09
CA ASP A 644 37.28 2.69 -19.31
C ASP A 644 35.99 1.85 -19.18
N TYR A 645 35.12 1.79 -20.20
CA TYR A 645 33.97 0.88 -20.22
C TYR A 645 33.68 0.26 -21.59
N GLU A 646 34.14 -0.98 -21.80
CA GLU A 646 33.64 -1.84 -22.88
C GLU A 646 32.14 -2.11 -22.67
N VAL A 647 31.31 -1.55 -23.55
CA VAL A 647 29.88 -1.88 -23.61
C VAL A 647 29.75 -3.30 -24.16
N ASN A 648 29.30 -4.23 -23.33
CA ASN A 648 29.05 -5.60 -23.78
C ASN A 648 27.81 -5.62 -24.67
N ASP A 649 28.00 -5.58 -25.99
CA ASP A 649 26.94 -5.52 -26.99
C ASP A 649 25.90 -6.65 -26.82
N SER A 650 26.30 -7.83 -26.33
CA SER A 650 25.37 -8.93 -26.06
C SER A 650 24.36 -8.64 -24.95
N LEU A 651 24.60 -7.64 -24.09
CA LEU A 651 23.61 -7.12 -23.13
C LEU A 651 22.77 -5.99 -23.72
N VAL A 652 23.34 -5.18 -24.62
CA VAL A 652 22.61 -4.15 -25.39
C VAL A 652 21.59 -4.82 -26.31
N ASP A 653 21.99 -5.85 -27.07
CA ASP A 653 21.12 -6.63 -27.93
C ASP A 653 20.00 -7.33 -27.15
N LYS A 654 20.30 -7.89 -25.96
CA LYS A 654 19.26 -8.49 -25.10
C LYS A 654 18.30 -7.45 -24.55
N ALA A 655 18.79 -6.26 -24.17
CA ALA A 655 17.94 -5.16 -23.75
C ALA A 655 17.06 -4.67 -24.91
N ASN A 656 17.63 -4.48 -26.10
CA ASN A 656 16.93 -4.06 -27.31
C ASN A 656 15.92 -5.11 -27.81
N ASP A 657 16.24 -6.40 -27.73
CA ASP A 657 15.32 -7.50 -28.04
C ASP A 657 14.11 -7.49 -27.08
N ILE A 658 14.36 -7.33 -25.78
CA ILE A 658 13.31 -7.18 -24.77
C ILE A 658 12.49 -5.89 -25.02
N PHE A 659 13.13 -4.78 -25.36
CA PHE A 659 12.47 -3.50 -25.66
C PHE A 659 11.58 -3.63 -26.90
N THR A 660 12.09 -4.23 -27.97
CA THR A 660 11.38 -4.49 -29.22
C THR A 660 10.22 -5.48 -29.01
N LYS A 661 10.39 -6.49 -28.15
CA LYS A 661 9.31 -7.43 -27.78
C LYS A 661 8.29 -6.85 -26.80
N ALA A 662 8.62 -5.80 -26.05
CA ALA A 662 7.71 -5.11 -25.14
C ALA A 662 6.94 -3.95 -25.82
N PHE A 663 7.56 -3.24 -26.76
CA PHE A 663 7.02 -2.01 -27.36
C PHE A 663 6.80 -2.09 -28.88
N GLY A 664 7.34 -3.07 -29.60
CA GLY A 664 7.16 -3.26 -31.05
C GLY A 664 5.77 -3.74 -31.47
N SER A 665 4.74 -3.54 -30.63
CA SER A 665 3.33 -3.78 -30.95
C SER A 665 2.40 -2.72 -30.35
N PHE A 666 2.90 -1.49 -30.18
CA PHE A 666 2.15 -0.29 -29.79
C PHE A 666 2.05 0.68 -30.98
#